data_AF-A0A7W4D4Z2-F1
#
_entry.id   AF-A0A7W4D4Z2-F1
#
_cell.length_a   1.000
_cell.length_b   1.000
_cell.length_c   1.000
_cell.angle_alpha   90.00
_cell.angle_beta   90.00
_cell.angle_gamma   90.00
#
_symmetry.space_group_name_H-M   'P 1'
#
loop_
_entity.id
_entity.type
_entity.pdbx_description
1 polymer ?
#
loop_
_entity_poly.entity_id
_entity_poly.type
_entity_poly.pdbx_seq_one_letter_code
_entity_poly.pdbx_strand_id
1 'polypeptide(L)'
;MSVNSFGAKASLDVNGTSYEIFRVDAVPGSEKLPFSLKVLLENLLRTEDGANITRDDIAFLGAWDPAAQPDHEIQFTPARVIMQDFTGVPCVVDLATMREAVAGLGGDPSKVNPLSPAEMVIDHSVIAEVFGIAGAFEANVDIEYQRNRERYQFLRWGQKAFDDFKVVPPGTGIVHQVNIEHLARVVFPRVVNGVLQAYPDTCVGTDSHTTMVNGLGVVGWGVGGIEAEAAMLGQSVSMLLPRVVGFKLTGKLNEGTTATDLVLTITEMLREHKVVGKFVEFYGDGVAAVPLANRATIGNMSPEYGSTIAIFPIDEQTIAYLRLTGRDEQQIALVESYAKAQGLWHDPSVEPQYSEYIELDLATVVPSIAGPKRPQDRIRLDESKAAFREAVAGFVGAPHDADAYSGYDRAVAATMEASDPTGVNPSSVDDSPAPSDPAHHTMRPRVHAAAPVTLADGTSFELDHGAVTIASITSCTNTSNPSVMIGAGLVAKKAVERGLTRKPWVKTSLAPGSQVVTDYYDRSGLTSYLDAIGFNLVGYGCVTCIGNSGPLIPEVTDAVNAHDLAVSAVLSGNRNFEGRINPDVKMNYLASPMLVIVYALAGTMDIDLFNDPIGQDPEGNDVFMRDIWPTEAEIDEVINDSISAEMFVTRYADVFAGDERWRSLPTPDGETFEWDADSTYVRKAPYFDDMPAEPTPVEDVSDARVLLKLGDSVTTDHISPAGSIKADSPAGRYLTEHGVERKDFNSYGSRRGNHEVMIRGTFANIRLRNQIAPDTEGGFTRDFTVDGGPVTTVYDASVNYAAAGIPLVVLAGKEYGSGSSRDWAAKGTALLGVRVVIAESYERIHRSNLIGMGVLPLQYPEGQTAQTLGLTGEESFSVSGVTQLNEGFTPKTMTVKAVRPDGTEVVFEAVVRIDTPGERGYYVNGGIMQYVLRNLARS
;
A
#
# COMPACT_ATOMS: atom_id res chain seq x y z
N MET A 1 -21.00 23.85 -7.18
CA MET A 1 -21.12 23.74 -8.66
C MET A 1 -19.87 24.36 -9.24
N SER A 2 -19.29 23.77 -10.29
CA SER A 2 -18.13 24.35 -10.98
C SER A 2 -18.42 25.79 -11.40
N VAL A 3 -17.47 26.69 -11.14
CA VAL A 3 -17.50 28.08 -11.63
C VAL A 3 -17.48 28.11 -13.17
N ASN A 4 -16.90 27.08 -13.81
CA ASN A 4 -16.84 26.90 -15.26
C ASN A 4 -16.23 28.11 -15.98
N SER A 5 -15.13 28.65 -15.45
CA SER A 5 -14.51 29.90 -15.93
C SER A 5 -13.99 29.85 -17.37
N PHE A 6 -13.78 28.64 -17.91
CA PHE A 6 -13.36 28.37 -19.29
C PHE A 6 -14.52 28.04 -20.23
N GLY A 7 -15.77 27.95 -19.75
CA GLY A 7 -16.90 27.55 -20.59
C GLY A 7 -16.79 26.11 -21.10
N ALA A 8 -16.15 25.22 -20.33
CA ALA A 8 -15.84 23.84 -20.71
C ALA A 8 -17.05 22.89 -20.68
N LYS A 9 -18.15 23.28 -20.01
CA LYS A 9 -19.38 22.47 -19.94
C LYS A 9 -19.95 22.18 -21.34
N ALA A 10 -20.12 20.92 -21.69
CA ALA A 10 -20.72 20.44 -22.93
C ALA A 10 -21.62 19.21 -22.71
N SER A 11 -22.32 18.79 -23.75
CA SER A 11 -23.17 17.59 -23.76
C SER A 11 -22.56 16.53 -24.67
N LEU A 12 -22.49 15.29 -24.20
CA LEU A 12 -22.07 14.10 -24.96
C LEU A 12 -23.25 13.14 -25.02
N ASP A 13 -23.73 12.83 -26.23
CA ASP A 13 -24.75 11.79 -26.43
C ASP A 13 -24.07 10.45 -26.72
N VAL A 14 -24.44 9.43 -25.96
CA VAL A 14 -23.99 8.04 -26.16
C VAL A 14 -25.23 7.15 -26.19
N ASN A 15 -25.54 6.59 -27.36
CA ASN A 15 -26.71 5.75 -27.59
C ASN A 15 -28.04 6.35 -27.08
N GLY A 16 -28.23 7.66 -27.22
CA GLY A 16 -29.44 8.36 -26.79
C GLY A 16 -29.49 8.70 -25.29
N THR A 17 -28.42 8.43 -24.55
CA THR A 17 -28.24 8.96 -23.18
C THR A 17 -27.33 10.18 -23.25
N SER A 18 -27.80 11.31 -22.73
CA SER A 18 -27.07 12.57 -22.70
C SER A 18 -26.30 12.74 -21.40
N TYR A 19 -25.00 12.92 -21.49
CA TYR A 19 -24.09 13.16 -20.37
C TYR A 19 -23.54 14.58 -20.42
N GLU A 20 -23.53 15.27 -19.29
CA GLU A 20 -22.79 16.52 -19.16
C GLU A 20 -21.29 16.21 -18.92
N ILE A 21 -20.42 16.85 -19.68
CA ILE A 21 -18.96 16.68 -19.61
C ILE A 21 -18.26 18.04 -19.51
N PHE A 22 -17.03 18.05 -18.99
CA PHE A 22 -16.16 19.23 -18.97
C PHE A 22 -15.02 19.02 -19.96
N ARG A 23 -15.04 19.78 -21.05
CA ARG A 23 -14.16 19.63 -22.22
C ARG A 23 -12.74 20.11 -21.92
N VAL A 24 -11.78 19.19 -21.96
CA VAL A 24 -10.36 19.54 -21.71
C VAL A 24 -9.79 20.46 -22.80
N ASP A 25 -10.29 20.35 -24.03
CA ASP A 25 -9.90 21.19 -25.17
C ASP A 25 -10.42 22.63 -25.10
N ALA A 26 -11.21 22.97 -24.08
CA ALA A 26 -11.54 24.36 -23.75
C ALA A 26 -10.35 25.14 -23.15
N VAL A 27 -9.32 24.44 -22.65
CA VAL A 27 -8.13 25.04 -22.06
C VAL A 27 -6.99 25.04 -23.10
N PRO A 28 -6.45 26.22 -23.46
CA PRO A 28 -5.32 26.30 -24.40
C PRO A 28 -4.10 25.49 -23.91
N GLY A 29 -3.48 24.71 -24.80
CA GLY A 29 -2.29 23.89 -24.51
C GLY A 29 -2.58 22.44 -24.10
N SER A 30 -3.85 22.12 -23.80
CA SER A 30 -4.31 20.78 -23.42
C SER A 30 -3.93 19.67 -24.41
N GLU A 31 -3.79 19.99 -25.70
CA GLU A 31 -3.53 19.03 -26.76
C GLU A 31 -2.15 18.37 -26.66
N LYS A 32 -1.20 19.03 -26.00
CA LYS A 32 0.19 18.54 -25.81
C LYS A 32 0.39 17.79 -24.50
N LEU A 33 -0.60 17.88 -23.59
CA LEU A 33 -0.49 17.28 -22.27
C LEU A 33 -0.46 15.74 -22.37
N PRO A 34 0.37 15.08 -21.55
CA PRO A 34 0.26 13.66 -21.27
C PRO A 34 -1.17 13.25 -20.89
N PHE A 35 -1.54 11.99 -21.15
CA PHE A 35 -2.84 11.42 -20.79
C PHE A 35 -3.18 11.67 -19.31
N SER A 36 -2.21 11.39 -18.43
CA SER A 36 -2.35 11.56 -16.98
C SER A 36 -2.66 13.01 -16.57
N LEU A 37 -2.01 14.01 -17.19
CA LEU A 37 -2.26 15.41 -16.91
C LEU A 37 -3.58 15.92 -17.49
N LYS A 38 -4.08 15.34 -18.60
CA LYS A 38 -5.43 15.62 -19.10
C LYS A 38 -6.51 15.16 -18.12
N VAL A 39 -6.31 14.02 -17.44
CA VAL A 39 -7.21 13.56 -16.38
C VAL A 39 -7.21 14.53 -15.19
N LEU A 40 -6.05 15.04 -14.78
CA LEU A 40 -5.96 16.07 -13.74
C LEU A 40 -6.65 17.37 -14.18
N LEU A 41 -6.48 17.78 -15.45
CA LEU A 41 -7.09 18.98 -16.00
C LEU A 41 -8.63 18.90 -16.03
N GLU A 42 -9.17 17.75 -16.45
CA GLU A 42 -10.61 17.49 -16.35
C GLU A 42 -11.10 17.65 -14.91
N ASN A 43 -10.35 17.10 -13.96
CA ASN A 43 -10.71 17.14 -12.56
C ASN A 43 -10.88 18.58 -12.09
N LEU A 44 -9.86 19.42 -12.30
CA LEU A 44 -9.87 20.83 -11.90
C LEU A 44 -11.00 21.62 -12.59
N LEU A 45 -11.28 21.37 -13.86
CA LEU A 45 -12.39 22.01 -14.59
C LEU A 45 -13.75 21.68 -13.97
N ARG A 46 -13.97 20.41 -13.64
CA ARG A 46 -15.23 19.92 -13.06
C ARG A 46 -15.42 20.35 -11.62
N THR A 47 -14.34 20.56 -10.86
CA THR A 47 -14.40 20.86 -9.42
C THR A 47 -14.01 22.29 -9.05
N GLU A 48 -13.79 23.17 -10.02
CA GLU A 48 -13.50 24.61 -9.81
C GLU A 48 -14.47 25.28 -8.81
N ASP A 49 -13.95 25.72 -7.67
CA ASP A 49 -14.72 26.36 -6.60
C ASP A 49 -14.40 27.85 -6.42
N GLY A 50 -13.33 28.34 -7.08
CA GLY A 50 -12.87 29.72 -7.00
C GLY A 50 -12.11 30.08 -5.71
N ALA A 51 -11.83 29.10 -4.85
CA ALA A 51 -11.11 29.27 -3.59
C ALA A 51 -9.94 28.29 -3.46
N ASN A 52 -10.22 26.98 -3.45
CA ASN A 52 -9.20 25.93 -3.39
C ASN A 52 -8.76 25.47 -4.78
N ILE A 53 -9.67 25.56 -5.76
CA ILE A 53 -9.41 25.28 -7.17
C ILE A 53 -9.80 26.52 -7.96
N THR A 54 -8.78 27.23 -8.45
CA THR A 54 -8.96 28.51 -9.11
C THR A 54 -8.78 28.41 -10.63
N ARG A 55 -9.24 29.45 -11.34
CA ARG A 55 -8.97 29.62 -12.77
C ARG A 55 -7.47 29.60 -13.08
N ASP A 56 -6.65 30.14 -12.18
CA ASP A 56 -5.21 30.24 -12.37
C ASP A 56 -4.54 28.86 -12.26
N ASP A 57 -5.01 27.99 -11.36
CA ASP A 57 -4.55 26.60 -11.28
C ASP A 57 -4.84 25.81 -12.57
N ILE A 58 -6.04 26.00 -13.12
CA ILE A 58 -6.44 25.37 -14.39
C ILE A 58 -5.59 25.89 -15.55
N ALA A 59 -5.37 27.21 -15.61
CA ALA A 59 -4.54 27.84 -16.64
C ALA A 59 -3.07 27.38 -16.54
N PHE A 60 -2.55 27.26 -15.32
CA PHE A 60 -1.20 26.78 -15.06
C PHE A 60 -1.00 25.35 -15.59
N LEU A 61 -1.94 24.45 -15.30
CA LEU A 61 -1.89 23.09 -15.82
C LEU A 61 -2.02 23.03 -17.35
N GLY A 62 -2.87 23.86 -17.96
CA GLY A 62 -2.96 23.96 -19.42
C GLY A 62 -1.66 24.44 -20.08
N ALA A 63 -0.88 25.26 -19.37
CA ALA A 63 0.42 25.78 -19.79
C ALA A 63 1.61 25.01 -19.18
N TRP A 64 1.41 23.75 -18.77
CA TRP A 64 2.45 22.94 -18.13
C TRP A 64 3.73 22.89 -18.95
N ASP A 65 4.86 23.19 -18.29
CA ASP A 65 6.19 23.14 -18.88
C ASP A 65 6.90 21.82 -18.49
N PRO A 66 7.16 20.91 -19.44
CA PRO A 66 7.82 19.64 -19.15
C PRO A 66 9.23 19.78 -18.55
N ALA A 67 9.90 20.92 -18.78
CA ALA A 67 11.25 21.19 -18.30
C ALA A 67 11.29 21.82 -16.90
N ALA A 68 10.15 22.30 -16.39
CA ALA A 68 10.06 22.91 -15.07
C ALA A 68 10.20 21.86 -13.95
N GLN A 69 10.75 22.28 -12.82
CA GLN A 69 10.69 21.49 -11.59
C GLN A 69 9.33 21.72 -10.91
N PRO A 70 8.75 20.70 -10.26
CA PRO A 70 7.48 20.84 -9.54
C PRO A 70 7.59 21.89 -8.43
N ASP A 71 6.87 23.00 -8.58
CA ASP A 71 6.78 24.06 -7.57
C ASP A 71 5.34 24.56 -7.35
N HIS A 72 4.37 24.06 -8.14
CA HIS A 72 2.95 24.44 -8.05
C HIS A 72 2.11 23.31 -7.48
N GLU A 73 1.33 23.60 -6.45
CA GLU A 73 0.37 22.68 -5.84
C GLU A 73 -1.01 22.84 -6.47
N ILE A 74 -1.70 21.72 -6.66
CA ILE A 74 -3.10 21.67 -7.09
C ILE A 74 -3.95 20.91 -6.07
N GLN A 75 -5.25 21.23 -6.03
CA GLN A 75 -6.23 20.54 -5.20
C GLN A 75 -7.01 19.53 -6.04
N PHE A 76 -6.75 18.25 -5.82
CA PHE A 76 -7.32 17.15 -6.59
C PHE A 76 -8.49 16.50 -5.87
N THR A 77 -9.65 16.37 -6.51
CA THR A 77 -10.83 15.72 -5.91
C THR A 77 -11.06 14.34 -6.52
N PRO A 78 -10.70 13.23 -5.83
CA PRO A 78 -10.85 11.89 -6.41
C PRO A 78 -12.31 11.51 -6.65
N ALA A 79 -12.57 10.69 -7.67
CA ALA A 79 -13.92 10.21 -8.00
C ALA A 79 -14.45 9.21 -6.97
N ARG A 80 -13.55 8.42 -6.35
CA ARG A 80 -13.84 7.40 -5.35
C ARG A 80 -12.63 7.10 -4.46
N VAL A 81 -12.90 6.38 -3.37
CA VAL A 81 -11.90 5.89 -2.42
C VAL A 81 -11.98 4.36 -2.34
N ILE A 82 -10.83 3.68 -2.38
CA ILE A 82 -10.74 2.23 -2.17
C ILE A 82 -9.94 1.90 -0.91
N MET A 83 -10.37 0.91 -0.14
CA MET A 83 -9.73 0.54 1.11
C MET A 83 -9.57 -0.97 1.25
N GLN A 84 -8.64 -1.38 2.09
CA GLN A 84 -8.48 -2.76 2.57
C GLN A 84 -8.70 -2.81 4.09
N ASP A 85 -8.90 -3.98 4.70
CA ASP A 85 -9.40 -4.09 6.08
C ASP A 85 -8.44 -3.65 7.20
N PHE A 86 -7.12 -3.67 7.03
CA PHE A 86 -6.17 -3.14 8.03
C PHE A 86 -6.20 -1.61 8.10
N THR A 87 -6.33 -0.93 6.96
CA THR A 87 -6.38 0.54 6.90
C THR A 87 -7.80 1.10 6.86
N GLY A 88 -8.79 0.32 6.45
CA GLY A 88 -10.19 0.74 6.36
C GLY A 88 -10.92 0.69 7.72
N VAL A 89 -10.56 -0.25 8.60
CA VAL A 89 -11.13 -0.30 9.98
C VAL A 89 -10.96 1.03 10.73
N PRO A 90 -9.77 1.65 10.85
CA PRO A 90 -9.65 2.94 11.52
C PRO A 90 -10.46 4.04 10.82
N CYS A 91 -10.54 4.07 9.49
CA CYS A 91 -11.36 5.05 8.78
C CYS A 91 -12.86 4.91 9.12
N VAL A 92 -13.37 3.68 9.23
CA VAL A 92 -14.77 3.44 9.63
C VAL A 92 -14.99 3.76 11.12
N VAL A 93 -13.99 3.50 11.99
CA VAL A 93 -14.02 3.92 13.40
C VAL A 93 -14.15 5.44 13.51
N ASP A 94 -13.42 6.19 12.68
CA ASP A 94 -13.47 7.64 12.70
C ASP A 94 -14.82 8.16 12.22
N LEU A 95 -15.37 7.61 11.13
CA LEU A 95 -16.73 7.95 10.69
C LEU A 95 -17.79 7.63 11.75
N ALA A 96 -17.68 6.48 12.43
CA ALA A 96 -18.58 6.10 13.51
C ALA A 96 -18.50 7.07 14.70
N THR A 97 -17.28 7.45 15.08
CA THR A 97 -17.03 8.39 16.18
C THR A 97 -17.51 9.81 15.82
N MET A 98 -17.34 10.23 14.56
CA MET A 98 -17.89 11.49 14.03
C MET A 98 -19.41 11.54 14.11
N ARG A 99 -20.12 10.44 13.81
CA ARG A 99 -21.59 10.38 13.97
C ARG A 99 -22.04 10.65 15.39
N GLU A 100 -21.39 10.05 16.37
CA GLU A 100 -21.70 10.32 17.77
C GLU A 100 -21.38 11.75 18.19
N ALA A 101 -20.28 12.31 17.69
CA ALA A 101 -19.92 13.69 17.97
C ALA A 101 -20.94 14.68 17.37
N VAL A 102 -21.42 14.44 16.14
CA VAL A 102 -22.51 15.24 15.55
C VAL A 102 -23.79 15.11 16.38
N ALA A 103 -24.15 13.90 16.82
CA ALA A 103 -25.29 13.68 17.71
C ALA A 103 -25.15 14.46 19.02
N GLY A 104 -23.96 14.42 19.63
CA GLY A 104 -23.63 15.13 20.87
C GLY A 104 -23.70 16.66 20.74
N LEU A 105 -23.40 17.18 19.55
CA LEU A 105 -23.58 18.61 19.21
C LEU A 105 -25.03 18.97 18.84
N GLY A 106 -25.96 18.01 18.84
CA GLY A 106 -27.37 18.21 18.48
C GLY A 106 -27.65 18.26 16.98
N GLY A 107 -26.69 17.82 16.15
CA GLY A 107 -26.85 17.66 14.70
C GLY A 107 -27.43 16.31 14.31
N ASP A 108 -27.63 16.12 13.01
CA ASP A 108 -28.14 14.87 12.43
C ASP A 108 -26.96 13.92 12.07
N PRO A 109 -26.83 12.75 12.74
CA PRO A 109 -25.73 11.82 12.49
C PRO A 109 -25.72 11.27 11.06
N SER A 110 -26.88 11.18 10.40
CA SER A 110 -26.97 10.67 9.02
C SER A 110 -26.25 11.55 8.00
N LYS A 111 -25.99 12.83 8.33
CA LYS A 111 -25.17 13.73 7.48
C LYS A 111 -23.70 13.35 7.44
N VAL A 112 -23.20 12.58 8.41
CA VAL A 112 -21.86 12.00 8.35
C VAL A 112 -21.94 10.74 7.51
N ASN A 113 -21.65 10.91 6.23
CA ASN A 113 -21.67 9.87 5.21
C ASN A 113 -20.59 10.17 4.17
N PRO A 114 -19.96 9.15 3.56
CA PRO A 114 -19.10 9.39 2.40
C PRO A 114 -19.87 10.15 1.30
N LEU A 115 -19.26 11.22 0.78
CA LEU A 115 -19.77 12.03 -0.33
C LEU A 115 -19.31 11.50 -1.69
N SER A 116 -18.35 10.58 -1.70
CA SER A 116 -17.90 9.83 -2.86
C SER A 116 -17.95 8.34 -2.55
N PRO A 117 -18.14 7.48 -3.56
CA PRO A 117 -18.13 6.04 -3.36
C PRO A 117 -16.88 5.59 -2.60
N ALA A 118 -17.11 4.89 -1.51
CA ALA A 118 -16.08 4.34 -0.64
C ALA A 118 -16.23 2.82 -0.61
N GLU A 119 -15.25 2.12 -1.17
CA GLU A 119 -15.34 0.68 -1.39
C GLU A 119 -14.20 0.00 -0.64
N MET A 120 -14.52 -0.94 0.24
CA MET A 120 -13.54 -1.64 1.04
C MET A 120 -13.58 -3.14 0.74
N VAL A 121 -12.41 -3.77 0.63
CA VAL A 121 -12.27 -5.21 0.42
C VAL A 121 -11.55 -5.83 1.61
N ILE A 122 -12.08 -6.93 2.15
CA ILE A 122 -11.45 -7.65 3.27
C ILE A 122 -10.57 -8.77 2.72
N ASP A 123 -9.25 -8.56 2.76
CA ASP A 123 -8.25 -9.42 2.11
C ASP A 123 -6.91 -9.55 2.86
N HIS A 124 -6.66 -8.73 3.88
CA HIS A 124 -5.43 -8.75 4.70
C HIS A 124 -5.51 -9.63 5.96
N SER A 125 -6.67 -10.24 6.21
CA SER A 125 -6.94 -10.98 7.44
C SER A 125 -6.66 -12.49 7.38
N VAL A 126 -6.73 -13.09 6.18
CA VAL A 126 -6.49 -14.52 5.99
C VAL A 126 -4.99 -14.86 6.06
N ILE A 127 -4.66 -15.95 6.74
CA ILE A 127 -3.30 -16.47 6.94
C ILE A 127 -3.25 -17.93 6.48
N ALA A 128 -2.19 -18.33 5.77
CA ALA A 128 -1.98 -19.71 5.35
C ALA A 128 -1.48 -20.61 6.50
N GLU A 129 -2.31 -20.81 7.53
CA GLU A 129 -2.01 -21.69 8.67
C GLU A 129 -1.95 -23.16 8.23
N VAL A 130 -2.96 -23.58 7.48
CA VAL A 130 -3.10 -24.92 6.89
C VAL A 130 -2.81 -24.84 5.40
N PHE A 131 -2.09 -25.82 4.86
CA PHE A 131 -1.66 -25.86 3.47
C PHE A 131 -1.52 -27.30 2.95
N GLY A 132 -1.42 -27.46 1.63
CA GLY A 132 -1.09 -28.73 0.98
C GLY A 132 -2.13 -29.85 1.13
N ILE A 133 -3.36 -29.52 1.51
CA ILE A 133 -4.49 -30.45 1.63
C ILE A 133 -5.78 -29.81 1.09
N ALA A 134 -6.72 -30.63 0.63
CA ALA A 134 -7.99 -30.16 0.03
C ALA A 134 -8.86 -29.30 0.98
N GLY A 135 -8.74 -29.50 2.31
CA GLY A 135 -9.49 -28.74 3.32
C GLY A 135 -8.81 -27.45 3.81
N ALA A 136 -7.69 -27.04 3.20
CA ALA A 136 -6.89 -25.91 3.68
C ALA A 136 -7.66 -24.59 3.67
N PHE A 137 -8.40 -24.31 2.58
CA PHE A 137 -9.22 -23.11 2.45
C PHE A 137 -10.21 -22.94 3.61
N GLU A 138 -11.07 -23.93 3.85
CA GLU A 138 -12.08 -23.85 4.92
C GLU A 138 -11.45 -23.72 6.31
N ALA A 139 -10.36 -24.47 6.57
CA ALA A 139 -9.67 -24.39 7.85
C ALA A 139 -9.08 -23.00 8.11
N ASN A 140 -8.47 -22.38 7.09
CA ASN A 140 -7.91 -21.03 7.21
C ASN A 140 -9.00 -19.97 7.38
N VAL A 141 -10.11 -20.08 6.65
CA VAL A 141 -11.27 -19.19 6.79
C VAL A 141 -11.91 -19.32 8.17
N ASP A 142 -12.03 -20.53 8.72
CA ASP A 142 -12.55 -20.72 10.08
C ASP A 142 -11.66 -20.05 11.14
N ILE A 143 -10.33 -20.18 11.00
CA ILE A 143 -9.36 -19.50 11.89
C ILE A 143 -9.45 -17.97 11.72
N GLU A 144 -9.59 -17.49 10.49
CA GLU A 144 -9.74 -16.07 10.19
C GLU A 144 -10.97 -15.47 10.86
N TYR A 145 -12.14 -16.12 10.76
CA TYR A 145 -13.38 -15.69 11.41
C TYR A 145 -13.28 -15.73 12.93
N GLN A 146 -12.58 -16.72 13.51
CA GLN A 146 -12.34 -16.77 14.95
C GLN A 146 -11.52 -15.57 15.44
N ARG A 147 -10.48 -15.19 14.69
CA ARG A 147 -9.58 -14.08 15.05
C ARG A 147 -10.18 -12.69 14.82
N ASN A 148 -10.99 -12.53 13.77
CA ASN A 148 -11.42 -11.22 13.28
C ASN A 148 -12.93 -10.95 13.45
N ARG A 149 -13.64 -11.79 14.20
CA ARG A 149 -15.10 -11.70 14.40
C ARG A 149 -15.57 -10.28 14.69
N GLU A 150 -14.92 -9.62 15.65
CA GLU A 150 -15.30 -8.28 16.10
C GLU A 150 -15.12 -7.21 15.02
N ARG A 151 -13.97 -7.26 14.32
CA ARG A 151 -13.70 -6.39 13.16
C ARG A 151 -14.75 -6.59 12.07
N TYR A 152 -15.12 -7.84 11.77
CA TYR A 152 -16.09 -8.15 10.73
C TYR A 152 -17.51 -7.71 11.11
N GLN A 153 -17.89 -7.85 12.38
CA GLN A 153 -19.16 -7.31 12.89
C GLN A 153 -19.22 -5.79 12.72
N PHE A 154 -18.14 -5.09 13.07
CA PHE A 154 -18.03 -3.65 12.92
C PHE A 154 -18.13 -3.21 11.46
N LEU A 155 -17.37 -3.83 10.56
CA LEU A 155 -17.39 -3.49 9.13
C LEU A 155 -18.74 -3.80 8.48
N ARG A 156 -19.39 -4.90 8.88
CA ARG A 156 -20.74 -5.24 8.43
C ARG A 156 -21.79 -4.25 8.92
N TRP A 157 -21.65 -3.73 10.14
CA TRP A 157 -22.47 -2.61 10.61
C TRP A 157 -22.24 -1.38 9.72
N GLY A 158 -20.98 -1.02 9.44
CA GLY A 158 -20.62 0.10 8.58
C GLY A 158 -21.29 0.03 7.21
N GLN A 159 -21.28 -1.14 6.56
CA GLN A 159 -21.94 -1.36 5.26
C GLN A 159 -23.45 -1.04 5.28
N LYS A 160 -24.12 -1.20 6.41
CA LYS A 160 -25.54 -0.86 6.58
C LYS A 160 -25.75 0.60 7.01
N ALA A 161 -24.80 1.15 7.75
CA ALA A 161 -24.92 2.45 8.36
C ALA A 161 -24.65 3.61 7.40
N PHE A 162 -23.80 3.42 6.38
CA PHE A 162 -23.37 4.44 5.43
C PHE A 162 -23.83 4.11 4.00
N ASP A 163 -24.45 5.06 3.29
CA ASP A 163 -25.10 4.79 1.99
C ASP A 163 -24.10 4.47 0.88
N ASP A 164 -23.06 5.30 0.78
CA ASP A 164 -21.99 5.24 -0.25
C ASP A 164 -20.78 4.40 0.20
N PHE A 165 -20.91 3.65 1.30
CA PHE A 165 -19.91 2.70 1.75
C PHE A 165 -20.29 1.26 1.38
N LYS A 166 -19.41 0.55 0.69
CA LYS A 166 -19.61 -0.86 0.33
C LYS A 166 -18.45 -1.70 0.84
N VAL A 167 -18.77 -2.88 1.35
CA VAL A 167 -17.79 -3.85 1.85
C VAL A 167 -17.89 -5.11 1.01
N VAL A 168 -16.77 -5.48 0.39
CA VAL A 168 -16.56 -6.80 -0.19
C VAL A 168 -16.09 -7.72 0.95
N PRO A 169 -16.86 -8.75 1.29
CA PRO A 169 -16.64 -9.59 2.46
C PRO A 169 -15.45 -10.56 2.27
N PRO A 170 -14.99 -11.20 3.36
CA PRO A 170 -13.85 -12.12 3.32
C PRO A 170 -14.09 -13.28 2.35
N GLY A 171 -13.01 -13.81 1.74
CA GLY A 171 -13.09 -14.97 0.84
C GLY A 171 -13.61 -14.66 -0.57
N THR A 172 -13.73 -13.37 -0.94
CA THR A 172 -14.18 -12.95 -2.27
C THR A 172 -13.02 -12.69 -3.22
N GLY A 173 -11.95 -12.03 -2.75
CA GLY A 173 -10.81 -11.65 -3.56
C GLY A 173 -9.92 -10.59 -2.89
N ILE A 174 -8.89 -10.15 -3.61
CA ILE A 174 -7.93 -9.12 -3.21
C ILE A 174 -8.38 -7.78 -3.78
N VAL A 175 -8.22 -6.70 -3.00
CA VAL A 175 -8.69 -5.34 -3.27
C VAL A 175 -8.42 -4.88 -4.70
N HIS A 176 -7.20 -5.06 -5.20
CA HIS A 176 -6.82 -4.55 -6.53
C HIS A 176 -7.33 -5.40 -7.68
N GLN A 177 -7.45 -6.72 -7.49
CA GLN A 177 -8.02 -7.59 -8.52
C GLN A 177 -9.53 -7.38 -8.61
N VAL A 178 -10.23 -7.35 -7.48
CA VAL A 178 -11.66 -6.99 -7.41
C VAL A 178 -11.90 -5.59 -7.97
N ASN A 179 -10.95 -4.66 -7.77
CA ASN A 179 -11.02 -3.32 -8.34
C ASN A 179 -11.04 -3.36 -9.88
N ILE A 180 -10.04 -3.95 -10.52
CA ILE A 180 -9.99 -3.98 -11.99
C ILE A 180 -11.08 -4.86 -12.60
N GLU A 181 -11.45 -5.95 -11.92
CA GLU A 181 -12.45 -6.91 -12.40
C GLU A 181 -13.89 -6.44 -12.17
N HIS A 182 -14.16 -5.55 -11.21
CA HIS A 182 -15.53 -5.12 -10.90
C HIS A 182 -15.69 -3.62 -10.53
N LEU A 183 -14.89 -3.09 -9.60
CA LEU A 183 -15.14 -1.76 -9.02
C LEU A 183 -14.67 -0.60 -9.91
N ALA A 184 -13.74 -0.77 -10.82
CA ALA A 184 -13.29 0.29 -11.71
C ALA A 184 -14.33 0.60 -12.78
N ARG A 185 -14.65 1.88 -12.95
CA ARG A 185 -15.64 2.36 -13.95
C ARG A 185 -14.97 2.88 -15.22
N VAL A 186 -13.70 3.28 -15.15
CA VAL A 186 -12.92 3.94 -16.21
C VAL A 186 -13.46 5.34 -16.57
N VAL A 187 -14.75 5.46 -16.84
CA VAL A 187 -15.49 6.73 -16.94
C VAL A 187 -16.71 6.65 -16.03
N PHE A 188 -16.81 7.54 -15.06
CA PHE A 188 -17.90 7.59 -14.10
C PHE A 188 -19.16 8.20 -14.70
N PRO A 189 -20.31 7.48 -14.73
CA PRO A 189 -21.61 8.10 -14.83
C PRO A 189 -22.13 8.46 -13.42
N ARG A 190 -22.32 9.74 -13.11
CA ARG A 190 -22.86 10.16 -11.80
C ARG A 190 -23.89 11.27 -11.94
N VAL A 191 -25.01 11.12 -11.24
CA VAL A 191 -26.00 12.19 -11.12
C VAL A 191 -25.55 13.18 -10.05
N VAL A 192 -25.26 14.41 -10.45
CA VAL A 192 -24.85 15.50 -9.57
C VAL A 192 -25.87 16.62 -9.70
N ASN A 193 -26.57 16.96 -8.60
CA ASN A 193 -27.65 17.96 -8.58
C ASN A 193 -28.73 17.74 -9.66
N GLY A 194 -29.09 16.47 -9.90
CA GLY A 194 -30.10 16.10 -10.90
C GLY A 194 -29.62 16.05 -12.35
N VAL A 195 -28.33 16.30 -12.62
CA VAL A 195 -27.73 16.21 -13.95
C VAL A 195 -26.82 14.98 -14.02
N LEU A 196 -27.01 14.13 -15.03
CA LEU A 196 -26.12 13.01 -15.30
C LEU A 196 -24.82 13.51 -15.92
N GLN A 197 -23.73 13.45 -15.17
CA GLN A 197 -22.39 13.82 -15.61
C GLN A 197 -21.58 12.58 -15.98
N ALA A 198 -20.63 12.76 -16.90
CA ALA A 198 -19.57 11.80 -17.19
C ALA A 198 -18.19 12.43 -17.00
N TYR A 199 -17.29 11.72 -16.32
CA TYR A 199 -15.92 12.16 -16.05
C TYR A 199 -14.98 10.95 -15.84
N PRO A 200 -13.64 11.09 -15.94
CA PRO A 200 -12.71 9.98 -15.76
C PRO A 200 -12.83 9.39 -14.35
N ASP A 201 -12.74 8.06 -14.25
CA ASP A 201 -12.49 7.39 -12.97
C ASP A 201 -11.13 7.83 -12.43
N THR A 202 -11.13 8.27 -11.17
CA THR A 202 -9.92 8.51 -10.41
C THR A 202 -10.07 7.98 -9.00
N CYS A 203 -9.01 7.39 -8.47
CA CYS A 203 -9.08 6.65 -7.22
C CYS A 203 -7.89 6.97 -6.32
N VAL A 204 -8.16 7.32 -5.07
CA VAL A 204 -7.15 7.21 -4.02
C VAL A 204 -7.45 5.98 -3.17
N GLY A 205 -6.43 5.27 -2.70
CA GLY A 205 -6.66 4.09 -1.88
C GLY A 205 -5.74 3.97 -0.70
N THR A 206 -6.20 3.36 0.39
CA THR A 206 -5.38 3.14 1.60
C THR A 206 -4.46 1.93 1.48
N ASP A 207 -3.91 1.73 0.28
CA ASP A 207 -2.99 0.66 -0.10
C ASP A 207 -2.06 1.15 -1.21
N SER A 208 -0.77 0.85 -1.11
CA SER A 208 0.25 1.30 -2.06
C SER A 208 0.01 0.84 -3.49
N HIS A 209 -0.50 -0.37 -3.68
CA HIS A 209 -0.67 -1.03 -4.97
C HIS A 209 -1.98 -0.64 -5.67
N THR A 210 -2.70 0.37 -5.16
CA THR A 210 -3.87 0.98 -5.82
C THR A 210 -3.57 1.40 -7.26
N THR A 211 -2.30 1.70 -7.55
CA THR A 211 -1.73 1.97 -8.88
C THR A 211 -1.94 0.84 -9.88
N MET A 212 -2.30 -0.38 -9.46
CA MET A 212 -2.69 -1.47 -10.36
C MET A 212 -3.83 -1.07 -11.31
N VAL A 213 -4.73 -0.20 -10.86
CA VAL A 213 -5.83 0.31 -11.70
C VAL A 213 -5.34 1.20 -12.86
N ASN A 214 -4.10 1.68 -12.82
CA ASN A 214 -3.52 2.49 -13.89
C ASN A 214 -3.37 1.70 -15.21
N GLY A 215 -3.34 0.36 -15.16
CA GLY A 215 -3.40 -0.49 -16.35
C GLY A 215 -4.72 -0.37 -17.14
N LEU A 216 -5.79 0.12 -16.51
CA LEU A 216 -7.10 0.42 -17.12
C LEU A 216 -7.24 1.86 -17.62
N GLY A 217 -6.20 2.69 -17.49
CA GLY A 217 -6.28 4.13 -17.77
C GLY A 217 -6.95 4.96 -16.68
N VAL A 218 -7.07 4.39 -15.47
CA VAL A 218 -7.60 5.10 -14.29
C VAL A 218 -6.43 5.73 -13.53
N VAL A 219 -6.45 7.05 -13.35
CA VAL A 219 -5.46 7.73 -12.50
C VAL A 219 -5.78 7.42 -11.03
N GLY A 220 -4.90 6.66 -10.39
CA GLY A 220 -5.05 6.35 -8.98
C GLY A 220 -3.80 5.84 -8.32
N TRP A 221 -3.65 6.15 -7.03
CA TRP A 221 -2.46 5.86 -6.24
C TRP A 221 -2.83 5.67 -4.76
N GLY A 222 -1.88 5.19 -3.98
CA GLY A 222 -2.08 4.97 -2.56
C GLY A 222 -1.90 6.25 -1.72
N VAL A 223 -2.78 6.49 -0.75
CA VAL A 223 -2.78 7.62 0.19
C VAL A 223 -2.99 7.15 1.65
N GLY A 224 -2.70 8.01 2.62
CA GLY A 224 -2.93 7.68 4.03
C GLY A 224 -4.40 7.52 4.41
N GLY A 225 -4.66 6.89 5.55
CA GLY A 225 -6.02 6.79 6.11
C GLY A 225 -6.69 8.16 6.29
N ILE A 226 -5.97 9.15 6.83
CA ILE A 226 -6.50 10.51 7.03
C ILE A 226 -6.82 11.21 5.69
N GLU A 227 -5.95 11.07 4.69
CA GLU A 227 -6.21 11.62 3.35
C GLU A 227 -7.39 10.93 2.67
N ALA A 228 -7.53 9.61 2.84
CA ALA A 228 -8.66 8.84 2.36
C ALA A 228 -9.98 9.23 3.06
N GLU A 229 -9.96 9.41 4.39
CA GLU A 229 -11.10 9.91 5.18
C GLU A 229 -11.55 11.29 4.69
N ALA A 230 -10.59 12.20 4.49
CA ALA A 230 -10.86 13.53 3.94
C ALA A 230 -11.49 13.45 2.55
N ALA A 231 -10.93 12.62 1.66
CA ALA A 231 -11.44 12.38 0.32
C ALA A 231 -12.86 11.77 0.34
N MET A 232 -13.14 10.82 1.23
CA MET A 232 -14.47 10.25 1.43
C MET A 232 -15.47 11.34 1.84
N LEU A 233 -15.05 12.31 2.63
CA LEU A 233 -15.88 13.44 3.07
C LEU A 233 -15.85 14.63 2.10
N GLY A 234 -15.42 14.41 0.86
CA GLY A 234 -15.46 15.39 -0.24
C GLY A 234 -14.42 16.49 -0.16
N GLN A 235 -13.38 16.36 0.67
CA GLN A 235 -12.24 17.26 0.64
C GLN A 235 -11.30 16.92 -0.52
N SER A 236 -10.65 17.94 -1.08
CA SER A 236 -9.59 17.74 -2.06
C SER A 236 -8.31 17.24 -1.38
N VAL A 237 -7.53 16.45 -2.11
CA VAL A 237 -6.19 16.02 -1.76
C VAL A 237 -5.20 16.98 -2.41
N SER A 238 -4.29 17.56 -1.62
CA SER A 238 -3.23 18.42 -2.15
C SER A 238 -2.14 17.59 -2.81
N MET A 239 -1.70 17.99 -4.01
CA MET A 239 -0.55 17.39 -4.68
C MET A 239 0.24 18.43 -5.48
N LEU A 240 1.56 18.26 -5.53
CA LEU A 240 2.41 18.99 -6.47
C LEU A 240 2.19 18.44 -7.88
N LEU A 241 2.18 19.33 -8.86
CA LEU A 241 2.03 18.92 -10.25
C LEU A 241 3.26 18.09 -10.69
N PRO A 242 3.10 16.81 -11.06
CA PRO A 242 4.23 15.91 -11.23
C PRO A 242 4.92 16.13 -12.56
N ARG A 243 6.22 15.80 -12.60
CA ARG A 243 6.91 15.54 -13.87
C ARG A 243 6.42 14.20 -14.43
N VAL A 244 6.41 14.07 -15.77
CA VAL A 244 5.93 12.86 -16.44
C VAL A 244 7.04 12.24 -17.26
N VAL A 245 7.36 10.98 -16.99
CA VAL A 245 8.32 10.16 -17.74
C VAL A 245 7.57 9.38 -18.80
N GLY A 246 7.88 9.64 -20.07
CA GLY A 246 7.35 8.88 -21.20
C GLY A 246 8.13 7.58 -21.36
N PHE A 247 7.47 6.44 -21.18
CA PHE A 247 8.05 5.11 -21.33
C PHE A 247 7.58 4.46 -22.63
N LYS A 248 8.43 4.45 -23.64
CA LYS A 248 8.09 3.93 -24.96
C LYS A 248 8.25 2.42 -25.02
N LEU A 249 7.21 1.73 -25.49
CA LEU A 249 7.25 0.30 -25.76
C LEU A 249 7.24 0.07 -27.27
N THR A 250 8.16 -0.77 -27.74
CA THR A 250 8.24 -1.22 -29.13
C THR A 250 8.41 -2.74 -29.21
N GLY A 251 8.13 -3.33 -30.37
CA GLY A 251 8.35 -4.76 -30.59
C GLY A 251 7.30 -5.67 -29.93
N LYS A 252 7.68 -6.91 -29.66
CA LYS A 252 6.82 -7.91 -29.00
C LYS A 252 7.65 -8.84 -28.11
N LEU A 253 7.03 -9.40 -27.09
CA LEU A 253 7.66 -10.38 -26.21
C LEU A 253 8.06 -11.65 -26.99
N ASN A 254 9.15 -12.29 -26.57
CA ASN A 254 9.58 -13.57 -27.12
C ASN A 254 8.85 -14.73 -26.43
N GLU A 255 8.63 -15.82 -27.16
CA GLU A 255 8.03 -17.03 -26.60
C GLU A 255 8.85 -17.54 -25.40
N GLY A 256 8.13 -17.94 -24.34
CA GLY A 256 8.73 -18.37 -23.08
C GLY A 256 8.98 -17.25 -22.08
N THR A 257 8.75 -15.98 -22.45
CA THR A 257 8.71 -14.86 -21.51
C THR A 257 7.29 -14.64 -20.97
N THR A 258 7.19 -14.05 -19.80
CA THR A 258 5.95 -13.85 -19.06
C THR A 258 5.72 -12.38 -18.72
N ALA A 259 4.50 -12.04 -18.28
CA ALA A 259 4.20 -10.71 -17.74
C ALA A 259 5.10 -10.34 -16.54
N THR A 260 5.50 -11.33 -15.75
CA THR A 260 6.41 -11.14 -14.62
C THR A 260 7.80 -10.71 -15.09
N ASP A 261 8.31 -11.32 -16.16
CA ASP A 261 9.62 -10.96 -16.73
C ASP A 261 9.64 -9.53 -17.26
N LEU A 262 8.55 -9.12 -17.92
CA LEU A 262 8.36 -7.76 -18.40
C LEU A 262 8.35 -6.74 -17.25
N VAL A 263 7.56 -6.98 -16.20
CA VAL A 263 7.48 -6.02 -15.08
C VAL A 263 8.78 -5.94 -14.29
N LEU A 264 9.51 -7.05 -14.09
CA LEU A 264 10.81 -7.02 -13.41
C LEU A 264 11.84 -6.25 -14.25
N THR A 265 11.80 -6.37 -15.57
CA THR A 265 12.64 -5.58 -16.49
C THR A 265 12.34 -4.09 -16.38
N ILE A 266 11.06 -3.71 -16.43
CA ILE A 266 10.62 -2.32 -16.27
C ILE A 266 10.98 -1.77 -14.89
N THR A 267 10.83 -2.59 -13.84
CA THR A 267 11.16 -2.20 -12.46
C THR A 267 12.63 -1.85 -12.31
N GLU A 268 13.54 -2.68 -12.86
CA GLU A 268 14.98 -2.41 -12.89
C GLU A 268 15.27 -1.07 -13.61
N MET A 269 14.75 -0.90 -14.83
CA MET A 269 15.00 0.30 -15.65
C MET A 269 14.48 1.58 -15.00
N LEU A 270 13.28 1.55 -14.43
CA LEU A 270 12.67 2.71 -13.77
C LEU A 270 13.39 3.08 -12.47
N ARG A 271 13.93 2.08 -11.75
CA ARG A 271 14.79 2.31 -10.59
C ARG A 271 16.11 2.94 -10.97
N GLU A 272 16.75 2.45 -12.02
CA GLU A 272 17.97 3.06 -12.55
C GLU A 272 17.72 4.51 -12.99
N HIS A 273 16.55 4.79 -13.59
CA HIS A 273 16.16 6.13 -14.03
C HIS A 273 15.69 7.08 -12.91
N LYS A 274 15.39 6.56 -11.72
CA LYS A 274 14.93 7.33 -10.54
C LYS A 274 13.65 8.11 -10.79
N VAL A 275 12.53 7.40 -10.78
CA VAL A 275 11.19 7.97 -11.02
C VAL A 275 10.40 8.32 -9.76
N VAL A 276 11.06 8.40 -8.61
CA VAL A 276 10.41 8.77 -7.34
C VAL A 276 9.69 10.11 -7.45
N GLY A 277 8.40 10.12 -7.11
CA GLY A 277 7.55 11.32 -7.13
C GLY A 277 7.19 11.83 -8.53
N LYS A 278 7.51 11.07 -9.58
CA LYS A 278 7.11 11.34 -10.97
C LYS A 278 5.95 10.43 -11.36
N PHE A 279 5.22 10.84 -12.41
CA PHE A 279 4.32 9.95 -13.14
C PHE A 279 5.11 9.23 -14.23
N VAL A 280 4.75 7.97 -14.49
CA VAL A 280 5.23 7.21 -15.65
C VAL A 280 4.04 6.97 -16.57
N GLU A 281 4.19 7.27 -17.86
CA GLU A 281 3.14 7.09 -18.86
C GLU A 281 3.68 6.26 -20.02
N PHE A 282 2.99 5.15 -20.32
CA PHE A 282 3.39 4.24 -21.39
C PHE A 282 2.81 4.70 -22.72
N TYR A 283 3.66 4.72 -23.76
CA TYR A 283 3.29 5.13 -25.11
C TYR A 283 4.03 4.31 -26.18
N GLY A 284 3.72 4.56 -27.45
CA GLY A 284 4.30 3.84 -28.59
C GLY A 284 3.39 2.75 -29.16
N ASP A 285 3.88 2.10 -30.21
CA ASP A 285 3.17 1.05 -30.95
C ASP A 285 3.10 -0.27 -30.16
N GLY A 286 4.11 -0.54 -29.33
CA GLY A 286 4.15 -1.72 -28.47
C GLY A 286 3.05 -1.74 -27.40
N VAL A 287 2.47 -0.60 -27.02
CA VAL A 287 1.38 -0.54 -26.04
C VAL A 287 0.17 -1.39 -26.47
N ALA A 288 -0.20 -1.32 -27.75
CA ALA A 288 -1.34 -2.08 -28.29
C ALA A 288 -1.09 -3.59 -28.30
N ALA A 289 0.17 -4.02 -28.25
CA ALA A 289 0.57 -5.43 -28.19
C ALA A 289 0.62 -6.00 -26.76
N VAL A 290 0.54 -5.15 -25.73
CA VAL A 290 0.58 -5.58 -24.33
C VAL A 290 -0.86 -5.80 -23.82
N PRO A 291 -1.26 -7.04 -23.45
CA PRO A 291 -2.58 -7.33 -22.90
C PRO A 291 -2.85 -6.57 -21.61
N LEU A 292 -4.12 -6.30 -21.30
CA LEU A 292 -4.47 -5.49 -20.13
C LEU A 292 -3.96 -6.06 -18.81
N ALA A 293 -4.01 -7.39 -18.64
CA ALA A 293 -3.50 -8.02 -17.43
C ALA A 293 -2.02 -7.71 -17.19
N ASN A 294 -1.20 -7.66 -18.24
CA ASN A 294 0.21 -7.26 -18.15
C ASN A 294 0.35 -5.78 -17.78
N ARG A 295 -0.50 -4.91 -18.32
CA ARG A 295 -0.54 -3.48 -17.96
C ARG A 295 -0.87 -3.29 -16.47
N ALA A 296 -1.82 -4.06 -15.95
CA ALA A 296 -2.17 -4.05 -14.53
C ALA A 296 -1.01 -4.55 -13.65
N THR A 297 -0.30 -5.62 -14.07
CA THR A 297 0.92 -6.09 -13.40
C THR A 297 1.98 -4.99 -13.33
N ILE A 298 2.17 -4.22 -14.42
CA ILE A 298 3.12 -3.10 -14.46
C ILE A 298 2.69 -1.96 -13.54
N GLY A 299 1.44 -1.52 -13.64
CA GLY A 299 0.88 -0.47 -12.78
C GLY A 299 0.93 -0.85 -11.30
N ASN A 300 0.72 -2.12 -10.97
CA ASN A 300 0.80 -2.64 -9.60
C ASN A 300 2.16 -2.30 -8.99
N MET A 301 3.27 -2.59 -9.67
CA MET A 301 4.62 -2.41 -9.13
C MET A 301 5.10 -0.95 -9.05
N SER A 302 4.24 0.05 -9.29
CA SER A 302 4.59 1.48 -9.17
C SER A 302 5.30 1.84 -7.88
N PRO A 303 4.83 1.41 -6.69
CA PRO A 303 5.52 1.69 -5.44
C PRO A 303 6.92 1.07 -5.38
N GLU A 304 7.14 -0.06 -6.06
CA GLU A 304 8.43 -0.79 -6.08
C GLU A 304 9.48 -0.18 -6.99
N TYR A 305 9.13 0.67 -7.96
CA TYR A 305 10.08 1.50 -8.72
C TYR A 305 10.00 3.01 -8.41
N GLY A 306 9.05 3.42 -7.57
CA GLY A 306 9.02 4.73 -6.91
C GLY A 306 8.08 5.76 -7.53
N SER A 307 7.54 5.51 -8.72
CA SER A 307 6.60 6.44 -9.36
C SER A 307 5.31 6.55 -8.57
N THR A 308 4.65 7.70 -8.62
CA THR A 308 3.32 7.87 -8.04
C THR A 308 2.28 7.02 -8.75
N ILE A 309 2.35 6.97 -10.08
CA ILE A 309 1.53 6.13 -10.95
C ILE A 309 2.35 5.66 -12.14
N ALA A 310 1.96 4.54 -12.73
CA ALA A 310 2.47 4.07 -14.01
C ALA A 310 1.30 3.66 -14.90
N ILE A 311 0.95 4.52 -15.85
CA ILE A 311 -0.37 4.52 -16.50
C ILE A 311 -0.31 4.18 -17.98
N PHE A 312 -1.30 3.40 -18.41
CA PHE A 312 -1.57 3.09 -19.81
C PHE A 312 -2.81 3.85 -20.26
N PRO A 313 -2.74 4.62 -21.36
CA PRO A 313 -3.92 5.28 -21.93
C PRO A 313 -5.03 4.29 -22.32
N ILE A 314 -6.27 4.78 -22.39
CA ILE A 314 -7.44 3.96 -22.78
C ILE A 314 -7.34 3.60 -24.27
N ASP A 315 -7.51 2.33 -24.61
CA ASP A 315 -7.48 1.84 -26.00
C ASP A 315 -8.38 0.61 -26.23
N GLU A 316 -8.25 -0.05 -27.39
CA GLU A 316 -8.95 -1.29 -27.71
C GLU A 316 -8.74 -2.42 -26.69
N GLN A 317 -7.55 -2.54 -26.07
CA GLN A 317 -7.31 -3.59 -25.05
C GLN A 317 -8.09 -3.28 -23.77
N THR A 318 -8.23 -2.00 -23.41
CA THR A 318 -9.13 -1.57 -22.32
C THR A 318 -10.57 -2.00 -22.61
N ILE A 319 -11.08 -1.70 -23.81
CA ILE A 319 -12.45 -2.07 -24.22
C ILE A 319 -12.65 -3.59 -24.24
N ALA A 320 -11.68 -4.34 -24.76
CA ALA A 320 -11.72 -5.80 -24.79
C ALA A 320 -11.81 -6.39 -23.39
N TYR A 321 -11.03 -5.86 -22.44
CA TYR A 321 -11.06 -6.31 -21.05
C TYR A 321 -12.36 -5.94 -20.31
N LEU A 322 -12.90 -4.73 -20.51
CA LEU A 322 -14.20 -4.35 -19.94
C LEU A 322 -15.31 -5.29 -20.43
N ARG A 323 -15.28 -5.67 -21.71
CA ARG A 323 -16.22 -6.65 -22.26
C ARG A 323 -16.00 -8.06 -21.67
N LEU A 324 -14.74 -8.51 -21.57
CA LEU A 324 -14.38 -9.80 -20.97
C LEU A 324 -14.84 -9.89 -19.51
N THR A 325 -14.74 -8.80 -18.74
CA THR A 325 -15.16 -8.73 -17.34
C THR A 325 -16.65 -8.45 -17.17
N GLY A 326 -17.44 -8.56 -18.25
CA GLY A 326 -18.89 -8.49 -18.20
C GLY A 326 -19.45 -7.10 -17.91
N ARG A 327 -18.71 -6.02 -18.20
CA ARG A 327 -19.25 -4.66 -18.10
C ARG A 327 -20.38 -4.45 -19.09
N ASP A 328 -21.35 -3.63 -18.68
CA ASP A 328 -22.50 -3.28 -19.49
C ASP A 328 -22.09 -2.56 -20.80
N GLU A 329 -22.73 -2.90 -21.92
CA GLU A 329 -22.37 -2.34 -23.24
C GLU A 329 -22.62 -0.82 -23.34
N GLN A 330 -23.57 -0.26 -22.58
CA GLN A 330 -23.74 1.20 -22.50
C GLN A 330 -22.55 1.85 -21.78
N GLN A 331 -22.04 1.23 -20.72
CA GLN A 331 -20.84 1.69 -20.03
C GLN A 331 -19.61 1.62 -20.94
N ILE A 332 -19.46 0.53 -21.70
CA ILE A 332 -18.36 0.36 -22.65
C ILE A 332 -18.43 1.44 -23.74
N ALA A 333 -19.61 1.68 -24.31
CA ALA A 333 -19.82 2.73 -25.31
C ALA A 333 -19.55 4.13 -24.76
N LEU A 334 -19.90 4.38 -23.48
CA LEU A 334 -19.59 5.63 -22.79
C LEU A 334 -18.07 5.82 -22.66
N VAL A 335 -17.34 4.80 -22.18
CA VAL A 335 -15.88 4.85 -22.02
C VAL A 335 -15.21 5.19 -23.34
N GLU A 336 -15.55 4.49 -24.42
CA GLU A 336 -14.96 4.73 -25.75
C GLU A 336 -15.29 6.13 -26.27
N SER A 337 -16.56 6.53 -26.24
CA SER A 337 -17.01 7.83 -26.77
C SER A 337 -16.42 9.00 -25.97
N TYR A 338 -16.39 8.88 -24.64
CA TYR A 338 -15.82 9.88 -23.75
C TYR A 338 -14.31 10.01 -23.94
N ALA A 339 -13.58 8.89 -23.97
CA ALA A 339 -12.13 8.91 -24.13
C ALA A 339 -11.72 9.56 -25.47
N LYS A 340 -12.42 9.25 -26.56
CA LYS A 340 -12.21 9.88 -27.87
C LYS A 340 -12.54 11.38 -27.85
N ALA A 341 -13.65 11.77 -27.23
CA ALA A 341 -14.07 13.17 -27.15
C ALA A 341 -13.12 14.06 -26.32
N GLN A 342 -12.43 13.49 -25.33
CA GLN A 342 -11.51 14.20 -24.43
C GLN A 342 -10.03 14.06 -24.83
N GLY A 343 -9.71 13.38 -25.92
CA GLY A 343 -8.30 13.13 -26.30
C GLY A 343 -7.53 12.27 -25.29
N LEU A 344 -8.25 11.34 -24.64
CA LEU A 344 -7.77 10.32 -23.70
C LEU A 344 -7.62 8.94 -24.36
N TRP A 345 -8.03 8.79 -25.63
CA TRP A 345 -7.82 7.57 -26.40
C TRP A 345 -6.37 7.47 -26.87
N HIS A 346 -5.75 6.30 -26.74
CA HIS A 346 -4.39 6.06 -27.23
C HIS A 346 -4.31 6.21 -28.76
N ASP A 347 -3.42 7.06 -29.23
CA ASP A 347 -3.08 7.18 -30.65
C ASP A 347 -1.55 7.01 -30.79
N PRO A 348 -1.06 5.86 -31.29
CA PRO A 348 0.38 5.62 -31.42
C PRO A 348 1.06 6.55 -32.45
N SER A 349 0.30 7.28 -33.27
CA SER A 349 0.85 8.28 -34.20
C SER A 349 1.10 9.64 -33.56
N VAL A 350 0.58 9.86 -32.35
CA VAL A 350 0.73 11.09 -31.58
C VAL A 350 1.68 10.83 -30.41
N GLU A 351 2.75 11.61 -30.34
CA GLU A 351 3.69 11.58 -29.22
C GLU A 351 3.43 12.78 -28.29
N PRO A 352 2.92 12.54 -27.06
CA PRO A 352 2.77 13.61 -26.07
C PRO A 352 4.12 14.20 -25.65
N GLN A 353 4.09 15.41 -25.09
CA GLN A 353 5.29 16.02 -24.53
C GLN A 353 5.51 15.51 -23.11
N TYR A 354 6.64 14.86 -22.88
CA TYR A 354 7.05 14.35 -21.58
C TYR A 354 8.23 15.13 -21.02
N SER A 355 8.41 15.07 -19.71
CA SER A 355 9.56 15.67 -19.02
C SER A 355 10.86 14.89 -19.30
N GLU A 356 10.75 13.57 -19.42
CA GLU A 356 11.85 12.61 -19.58
C GLU A 356 11.38 11.45 -20.46
N TYR A 357 12.30 10.75 -21.12
CA TYR A 357 12.01 9.70 -22.10
C TYR A 357 12.87 8.45 -21.85
N ILE A 358 12.24 7.27 -21.88
CA ILE A 358 12.87 5.94 -21.79
C ILE A 358 12.23 5.05 -22.86
N GLU A 359 12.96 4.06 -23.38
CA GLU A 359 12.45 3.11 -24.39
C GLU A 359 12.85 1.67 -24.02
N LEU A 360 11.93 0.73 -24.26
CA LEU A 360 12.14 -0.71 -24.13
C LEU A 360 11.64 -1.42 -25.38
N ASP A 361 12.53 -2.18 -26.01
CA ASP A 361 12.16 -3.20 -26.99
C ASP A 361 11.72 -4.47 -26.27
N LEU A 362 10.46 -4.85 -26.41
CA LEU A 362 9.89 -6.03 -25.78
C LEU A 362 10.62 -7.32 -26.19
N ALA A 363 11.29 -7.34 -27.34
CA ALA A 363 12.07 -8.49 -27.80
C ALA A 363 13.37 -8.71 -27.00
N THR A 364 13.80 -7.76 -26.16
CA THR A 364 14.98 -7.92 -25.30
C THR A 364 14.67 -8.49 -23.93
N VAL A 365 13.39 -8.63 -23.59
CA VAL A 365 12.94 -9.22 -22.31
C VAL A 365 13.32 -10.70 -22.28
N VAL A 366 13.82 -11.16 -21.14
CA VAL A 366 14.23 -12.55 -20.90
C VAL A 366 13.63 -13.08 -19.60
N PRO A 367 13.45 -14.42 -19.48
CA PRO A 367 13.01 -15.03 -18.22
C PRO A 367 13.88 -14.59 -17.05
N SER A 368 13.27 -14.13 -15.97
CA SER A 368 13.94 -13.51 -14.82
C SER A 368 13.23 -13.81 -13.50
N ILE A 369 13.99 -13.72 -12.41
CA ILE A 369 13.48 -13.62 -11.04
C ILE A 369 13.98 -12.31 -10.41
N ALA A 370 13.53 -11.94 -9.22
CA ALA A 370 14.12 -10.82 -8.48
C ALA A 370 14.35 -11.15 -7.01
N GLY A 371 15.51 -10.80 -6.46
CA GLY A 371 15.86 -11.08 -5.05
C GLY A 371 17.37 -11.12 -4.78
N PRO A 372 17.80 -11.56 -3.59
CA PRO A 372 16.98 -12.10 -2.50
C PRO A 372 16.35 -11.07 -1.55
N LYS A 373 16.61 -9.76 -1.74
CA LYS A 373 16.23 -8.71 -0.77
C LYS A 373 15.37 -7.59 -1.35
N ARG A 374 15.42 -7.30 -2.65
CA ARG A 374 14.68 -6.16 -3.23
C ARG A 374 13.98 -6.52 -4.53
N PRO A 375 12.85 -5.87 -4.87
CA PRO A 375 12.09 -6.16 -6.08
C PRO A 375 12.83 -5.81 -7.37
N GLN A 376 13.70 -4.81 -7.32
CA GLN A 376 14.49 -4.36 -8.47
C GLN A 376 15.80 -5.12 -8.67
N ASP A 377 16.18 -6.01 -7.75
CA ASP A 377 17.36 -6.87 -7.89
C ASP A 377 17.03 -8.00 -8.87
N ARG A 378 16.82 -7.64 -10.15
CA ARG A 378 16.49 -8.59 -11.22
C ARG A 378 17.69 -9.50 -11.49
N ILE A 379 17.41 -10.79 -11.55
CA ILE A 379 18.37 -11.83 -11.90
C ILE A 379 17.84 -12.54 -13.13
N ARG A 380 18.61 -12.56 -14.20
CA ARG A 380 18.27 -13.36 -15.38
C ARG A 380 18.24 -14.83 -15.01
N LEU A 381 17.28 -15.59 -15.52
CA LEU A 381 17.09 -16.98 -15.12
C LEU A 381 18.29 -17.88 -15.48
N ASP A 382 19.04 -17.54 -16.53
CA ASP A 382 20.27 -18.24 -16.95
C ASP A 382 21.45 -17.99 -16.00
N GLU A 383 21.35 -17.01 -15.10
CA GLU A 383 22.37 -16.67 -14.10
C GLU A 383 21.90 -16.97 -12.66
N SER A 384 20.67 -17.46 -12.46
CA SER A 384 20.05 -17.58 -11.14
C SER A 384 20.86 -18.38 -10.13
N LYS A 385 21.48 -19.49 -10.57
CA LYS A 385 22.32 -20.34 -9.72
C LYS A 385 23.59 -19.62 -9.25
N ALA A 386 24.24 -18.90 -10.16
CA ALA A 386 25.47 -18.17 -9.86
C ALA A 386 25.17 -17.00 -8.90
N ALA A 387 24.13 -16.23 -9.19
CA ALA A 387 23.63 -15.14 -8.35
C ALA A 387 23.29 -15.63 -6.94
N PHE A 388 22.56 -16.75 -6.83
CA PHE A 388 22.24 -17.38 -5.54
C PHE A 388 23.50 -17.74 -4.75
N ARG A 389 24.47 -18.45 -5.37
CA ARG A 389 25.70 -18.87 -4.69
C ARG A 389 26.56 -17.71 -4.24
N GLU A 390 26.51 -16.60 -4.95
CA GLU A 390 27.15 -15.37 -4.53
C GLU A 390 26.42 -14.74 -3.34
N ALA A 391 25.10 -14.62 -3.42
CA ALA A 391 24.28 -13.97 -2.40
C ALA A 391 24.29 -14.72 -1.06
N VAL A 392 24.15 -16.05 -1.07
CA VAL A 392 24.03 -16.88 0.14
C VAL A 392 25.21 -16.74 1.10
N ALA A 393 26.41 -16.46 0.58
CA ALA A 393 27.60 -16.22 1.40
C ALA A 393 27.45 -15.02 2.35
N GLY A 394 26.61 -14.05 1.98
CA GLY A 394 26.30 -12.88 2.82
C GLY A 394 25.34 -13.18 3.98
N PHE A 395 24.63 -14.32 3.95
CA PHE A 395 23.61 -14.68 4.94
C PHE A 395 24.08 -15.73 5.96
N VAL A 396 25.36 -16.12 5.91
CA VAL A 396 25.95 -17.18 6.74
C VAL A 396 27.10 -16.61 7.57
N GLY A 397 27.09 -16.85 8.89
CA GLY A 397 28.27 -16.69 9.75
C GLY A 397 28.48 -15.35 10.51
N ALA A 398 27.61 -14.35 10.38
CA ALA A 398 27.60 -13.15 11.23
C ALA A 398 26.18 -12.58 11.40
N PRO A 399 25.88 -11.86 12.50
CA PRO A 399 24.62 -11.13 12.64
C PRO A 399 24.49 -10.15 11.49
N HIS A 400 23.36 -10.22 10.78
CA HIS A 400 23.10 -9.35 9.64
C HIS A 400 22.91 -7.90 10.13
N ASP A 401 23.57 -6.95 9.48
CA ASP A 401 23.40 -5.53 9.78
C ASP A 401 21.97 -5.09 9.41
N ALA A 402 21.20 -4.63 10.39
CA ALA A 402 19.79 -4.30 10.23
C ALA A 402 19.55 -2.99 9.44
N ASP A 403 20.62 -2.21 9.19
CA ASP A 403 20.65 -0.99 8.39
C ASP A 403 21.00 -1.28 6.90
N ALA A 404 20.60 -2.45 6.37
CA ALA A 404 20.93 -2.88 5.01
C ALA A 404 20.25 -2.07 3.88
N TYR A 405 19.23 -1.26 4.20
CA TYR A 405 18.48 -0.47 3.21
C TYR A 405 18.74 1.03 3.39
N SER A 406 18.92 1.73 2.26
CA SER A 406 19.08 3.18 2.18
C SER A 406 18.08 3.80 1.20
N GLY A 407 17.80 5.09 1.40
CA GLY A 407 16.93 5.84 0.52
C GLY A 407 15.50 5.35 0.43
N TYR A 408 14.96 5.35 -0.78
CA TYR A 408 13.58 4.95 -1.05
C TYR A 408 13.32 3.46 -0.70
N ASP A 409 14.31 2.58 -0.84
CA ASP A 409 14.21 1.17 -0.42
C ASP A 409 13.87 1.03 1.07
N ARG A 410 14.41 1.91 1.92
CA ARG A 410 14.06 1.95 3.34
C ARG A 410 12.61 2.35 3.56
N ALA A 411 12.10 3.30 2.77
CA ALA A 411 10.71 3.73 2.81
C ALA A 411 9.75 2.61 2.41
N VAL A 412 10.05 1.86 1.34
CA VAL A 412 9.24 0.71 0.91
C VAL A 412 9.33 -0.42 1.92
N ALA A 413 10.52 -0.75 2.43
CA ALA A 413 10.68 -1.75 3.48
C ALA A 413 9.88 -1.38 4.75
N ALA A 414 9.83 -0.11 5.12
CA ALA A 414 8.99 0.35 6.23
C ALA A 414 7.47 0.18 5.98
N THR A 415 7.02 -0.10 4.75
CA THR A 415 5.59 -0.33 4.44
C THR A 415 5.18 -1.80 4.47
N MET A 416 6.13 -2.72 4.70
CA MET A 416 5.94 -4.17 4.64
C MET A 416 4.61 -4.58 5.27
N GLU A 417 4.49 -4.57 6.60
CA GLU A 417 3.45 -5.33 7.34
C GLU A 417 1.98 -5.04 7.01
N ALA A 418 1.64 -3.87 6.44
CA ALA A 418 0.25 -3.47 6.21
C ALA A 418 -0.07 -3.00 4.79
N SER A 419 0.89 -3.10 3.84
CA SER A 419 0.76 -2.58 2.46
C SER A 419 0.40 -1.08 2.40
N ASP A 420 0.67 -0.36 3.47
CA ASP A 420 0.40 1.06 3.55
C ASP A 420 1.20 1.82 2.44
N PRO A 421 0.64 2.87 1.81
CA PRO A 421 1.31 3.63 0.75
C PRO A 421 2.59 4.31 1.22
N THR A 422 3.56 4.56 0.36
CA THR A 422 4.70 5.42 0.70
C THR A 422 4.33 6.90 0.59
N GLY A 423 4.94 7.74 1.42
CA GLY A 423 4.96 9.18 1.28
C GLY A 423 5.56 9.57 -0.06
N VAL A 424 4.71 10.04 -1.00
CA VAL A 424 5.17 10.53 -2.29
C VAL A 424 5.49 12.02 -2.13
N ASN A 425 6.79 12.34 -2.09
CA ASN A 425 7.29 13.70 -2.20
C ASN A 425 8.04 13.87 -3.55
N PRO A 426 7.57 14.70 -4.49
CA PRO A 426 8.29 14.93 -5.75
C PRO A 426 9.66 15.58 -5.60
N SER A 427 9.97 16.13 -4.43
CA SER A 427 11.30 16.64 -4.10
C SER A 427 12.22 15.59 -3.44
N SER A 428 11.74 14.37 -3.18
CA SER A 428 12.61 13.33 -2.64
C SER A 428 13.54 12.82 -3.74
N VAL A 429 14.83 12.83 -3.45
CA VAL A 429 15.84 12.28 -4.35
C VAL A 429 15.95 10.79 -4.03
N ASP A 430 15.78 9.92 -5.03
CA ASP A 430 16.08 8.51 -4.87
C ASP A 430 17.61 8.33 -4.75
N ASP A 431 18.10 8.14 -3.53
CA ASP A 431 19.48 7.78 -3.20
C ASP A 431 19.62 6.28 -2.88
N SER A 432 18.62 5.47 -3.20
CA SER A 432 18.76 4.01 -3.12
C SER A 432 19.88 3.52 -4.03
N PRO A 433 20.56 2.43 -3.64
CA PRO A 433 21.57 1.83 -4.49
C PRO A 433 20.91 1.44 -5.81
N ALA A 434 21.62 1.67 -6.92
CA ALA A 434 21.20 1.13 -8.20
C ALA A 434 20.91 -0.38 -8.10
N PRO A 435 20.03 -0.92 -8.95
CA PRO A 435 19.90 -2.36 -9.11
C PRO A 435 21.28 -3.02 -9.22
N SER A 436 21.45 -4.20 -8.60
CA SER A 436 22.69 -4.97 -8.76
C SER A 436 22.93 -5.25 -10.24
N ASP A 437 24.16 -5.03 -10.73
CA ASP A 437 24.51 -5.28 -12.14
C ASP A 437 24.20 -6.74 -12.50
N PRO A 438 23.26 -7.00 -13.43
CA PRO A 438 22.95 -8.35 -13.86
C PRO A 438 24.05 -8.96 -14.73
N ALA A 439 25.10 -8.21 -15.09
CA ALA A 439 26.20 -8.72 -15.88
C ALA A 439 27.35 -9.25 -15.01
N HIS A 440 27.56 -10.57 -15.11
CA HIS A 440 28.73 -11.31 -14.61
C HIS A 440 28.73 -11.68 -13.12
N HIS A 441 27.79 -12.53 -12.73
CA HIS A 441 27.97 -13.34 -11.53
C HIS A 441 29.13 -14.33 -11.70
N THR A 442 30.09 -14.29 -10.79
CA THR A 442 31.17 -15.30 -10.77
C THR A 442 30.70 -16.52 -9.99
N MET A 443 30.83 -17.71 -10.59
CA MET A 443 30.39 -18.95 -9.94
C MET A 443 31.23 -19.23 -8.69
N ARG A 444 30.69 -18.89 -7.52
CA ARG A 444 31.34 -19.19 -6.23
C ARG A 444 31.14 -20.67 -5.86
N PRO A 445 32.07 -21.27 -5.09
CA PRO A 445 31.84 -22.56 -4.46
C PRO A 445 30.59 -22.50 -3.58
N ARG A 446 29.83 -23.61 -3.53
CA ARG A 446 28.63 -23.68 -2.70
C ARG A 446 29.00 -23.64 -1.21
N VAL A 447 28.30 -22.78 -0.46
CA VAL A 447 28.29 -22.80 1.00
C VAL A 447 27.31 -23.88 1.44
N HIS A 448 27.74 -24.78 2.31
CA HIS A 448 26.98 -25.97 2.70
C HIS A 448 26.87 -26.09 4.22
N ALA A 449 25.67 -26.40 4.70
CA ALA A 449 25.36 -26.81 6.05
C ALA A 449 24.19 -27.81 6.02
N ALA A 450 24.49 -29.08 5.70
CA ALA A 450 23.45 -30.11 5.63
C ALA A 450 22.87 -30.41 7.03
N ALA A 451 21.56 -30.27 7.16
CA ALA A 451 20.80 -30.55 8.37
C ALA A 451 19.80 -31.71 8.11
N PRO A 452 19.88 -32.83 8.84
CA PRO A 452 18.91 -33.90 8.70
C PRO A 452 17.58 -33.48 9.33
N VAL A 453 16.48 -33.71 8.61
CA VAL A 453 15.12 -33.45 9.08
C VAL A 453 14.29 -34.72 8.92
N THR A 454 13.44 -35.00 9.91
CA THR A 454 12.44 -36.07 9.83
C THR A 454 11.09 -35.47 10.20
N LEU A 455 10.13 -35.51 9.27
CA LEU A 455 8.78 -35.00 9.49
C LEU A 455 7.97 -35.92 10.40
N ALA A 456 6.86 -35.42 10.93
CA ALA A 456 5.91 -36.18 11.74
C ALA A 456 5.39 -37.48 11.07
N ASP A 457 5.36 -37.54 9.74
CA ASP A 457 4.94 -38.73 8.98
C ASP A 457 6.05 -39.78 8.77
N GLY A 458 7.26 -39.51 9.25
CA GLY A 458 8.44 -40.37 9.12
C GLY A 458 9.27 -40.13 7.86
N THR A 459 8.91 -39.19 7.01
CA THR A 459 9.71 -38.80 5.83
C THR A 459 11.00 -38.11 6.29
N SER A 460 12.16 -38.59 5.82
CA SER A 460 13.48 -38.02 6.13
C SER A 460 14.17 -37.44 4.90
N PHE A 461 14.84 -36.30 5.06
CA PHE A 461 15.63 -35.64 4.02
C PHE A 461 16.74 -34.77 4.65
N GLU A 462 17.64 -34.24 3.82
CA GLU A 462 18.63 -33.24 4.22
C GLU A 462 18.23 -31.85 3.69
N LEU A 463 18.24 -30.87 4.57
CA LEU A 463 18.05 -29.45 4.24
C LEU A 463 19.42 -28.77 4.19
N ASP A 464 19.58 -27.79 3.29
CA ASP A 464 20.82 -27.03 3.16
C ASP A 464 20.46 -25.56 2.84
N HIS A 465 21.46 -24.69 2.81
CA HIS A 465 21.30 -23.31 2.36
C HIS A 465 20.67 -23.25 0.96
N GLY A 466 19.74 -22.32 0.76
CA GLY A 466 19.01 -22.15 -0.48
C GLY A 466 17.86 -23.12 -0.70
N ALA A 467 17.57 -24.02 0.24
CA ALA A 467 16.37 -24.83 0.17
C ALA A 467 15.12 -23.94 0.07
N VAL A 468 14.26 -24.22 -0.90
CA VAL A 468 12.98 -23.51 -1.06
C VAL A 468 12.02 -24.07 -0.02
N THR A 469 11.74 -23.32 1.04
CA THR A 469 10.84 -23.73 2.13
C THR A 469 9.43 -23.17 1.96
N ILE A 470 9.25 -22.12 1.16
CA ILE A 470 7.95 -21.58 0.77
C ILE A 470 7.92 -21.42 -0.76
N ALA A 471 6.87 -21.93 -1.39
CA ALA A 471 6.55 -21.67 -2.79
C ALA A 471 5.07 -21.25 -2.91
N SER A 472 4.81 -19.97 -3.19
CA SER A 472 3.45 -19.42 -3.10
C SER A 472 3.01 -18.72 -4.38
N ILE A 473 1.95 -19.22 -5.00
CA ILE A 473 1.21 -18.48 -6.03
C ILE A 473 0.23 -17.57 -5.29
N THR A 474 0.54 -16.28 -5.25
CA THR A 474 -0.14 -15.26 -4.44
C THR A 474 -0.11 -13.91 -5.15
N SER A 475 -0.64 -12.88 -4.48
CA SER A 475 -0.69 -11.48 -4.90
C SER A 475 -1.64 -11.17 -6.06
N CYS A 476 -2.31 -10.03 -5.96
CA CYS A 476 -3.05 -9.42 -7.08
C CYS A 476 -2.15 -9.14 -8.30
N THR A 477 -0.83 -8.96 -8.12
CA THR A 477 0.14 -8.65 -9.18
C THR A 477 0.08 -9.66 -10.33
N ASN A 478 0.04 -10.96 -10.01
CA ASN A 478 0.09 -12.05 -11.00
C ASN A 478 -1.20 -12.87 -11.05
N THR A 479 -1.96 -12.98 -9.95
CA THR A 479 -3.19 -13.81 -9.94
C THR A 479 -4.36 -13.20 -10.72
N SER A 480 -4.27 -11.90 -11.04
CA SER A 480 -5.17 -11.19 -11.96
C SER A 480 -4.88 -11.45 -13.44
N ASN A 481 -3.79 -12.18 -13.75
CA ASN A 481 -3.33 -12.41 -15.11
C ASN A 481 -3.55 -13.86 -15.53
N PRO A 482 -4.58 -14.14 -16.35
CA PRO A 482 -4.91 -15.49 -16.75
C PRO A 482 -3.78 -16.22 -17.48
N SER A 483 -2.93 -15.53 -18.24
CA SER A 483 -1.84 -16.16 -19.01
C SER A 483 -0.85 -16.87 -18.11
N VAL A 484 -0.40 -16.22 -17.04
CA VAL A 484 0.54 -16.85 -16.10
C VAL A 484 -0.13 -17.85 -15.17
N MET A 485 -1.42 -17.65 -14.87
CA MET A 485 -2.18 -18.58 -14.03
C MET A 485 -2.50 -19.89 -14.76
N ILE A 486 -3.06 -19.83 -15.96
CA ILE A 486 -3.27 -21.00 -16.82
C ILE A 486 -1.93 -21.66 -17.16
N GLY A 487 -0.90 -20.87 -17.46
CA GLY A 487 0.47 -21.36 -17.63
C GLY A 487 0.95 -22.19 -16.43
N ALA A 488 0.73 -21.71 -15.19
CA ALA A 488 1.08 -22.46 -13.98
C ALA A 488 0.29 -23.77 -13.86
N GLY A 489 -1.01 -23.76 -14.15
CA GLY A 489 -1.81 -24.99 -14.17
C GLY A 489 -1.33 -25.99 -15.22
N LEU A 490 -0.92 -25.53 -16.41
CA LEU A 490 -0.34 -26.39 -17.45
C LEU A 490 1.03 -26.96 -17.06
N VAL A 491 1.88 -26.18 -16.40
CA VAL A 491 3.14 -26.67 -15.82
C VAL A 491 2.85 -27.77 -14.79
N ALA A 492 1.87 -27.56 -13.89
CA ALA A 492 1.45 -28.58 -12.92
C ALA A 492 0.96 -29.85 -13.61
N LYS A 493 0.10 -29.71 -14.63
CA LYS A 493 -0.41 -30.83 -15.43
C LYS A 493 0.73 -31.66 -16.04
N LYS A 494 1.64 -31.00 -16.77
CA LYS A 494 2.78 -31.67 -17.41
C LYS A 494 3.73 -32.29 -16.38
N ALA A 495 3.94 -31.65 -15.22
CA ALA A 495 4.74 -32.22 -14.14
C ALA A 495 4.14 -33.50 -13.56
N VAL A 496 2.83 -33.50 -13.27
CA VAL A 496 2.11 -34.67 -12.74
C VAL A 496 2.08 -35.81 -13.75
N GLU A 497 1.86 -35.51 -15.03
CA GLU A 497 1.89 -36.51 -16.11
C GLU A 497 3.28 -37.15 -16.30
N ARG A 498 4.34 -36.45 -15.86
CA ARG A 498 5.72 -36.96 -15.78
C ARG A 498 6.07 -37.56 -14.41
N GLY A 499 5.11 -37.73 -13.51
CA GLY A 499 5.31 -38.32 -12.18
C GLY A 499 6.06 -37.45 -11.18
N LEU A 500 6.19 -36.14 -11.44
CA LEU A 500 6.84 -35.21 -10.53
C LEU A 500 5.88 -34.74 -9.41
N THR A 501 6.45 -34.45 -8.25
CA THR A 501 5.76 -33.79 -7.13
C THR A 501 6.71 -32.82 -6.42
N ARG A 502 6.16 -31.91 -5.62
CA ARG A 502 6.96 -30.95 -4.85
C ARG A 502 7.86 -31.68 -3.85
N LYS A 503 8.96 -31.04 -3.44
CA LYS A 503 9.78 -31.57 -2.34
C LYS A 503 9.02 -31.51 -1.00
N PRO A 504 9.25 -32.47 -0.08
CA PRO A 504 8.44 -32.61 1.14
C PRO A 504 8.57 -31.41 2.10
N TRP A 505 9.72 -30.73 2.12
CA TRP A 505 9.95 -29.53 2.95
C TRP A 505 9.32 -28.24 2.42
N VAL A 506 8.78 -28.24 1.21
CA VAL A 506 8.27 -27.02 0.56
C VAL A 506 6.82 -26.76 1.00
N LYS A 507 6.59 -25.68 1.75
CA LYS A 507 5.26 -25.15 2.03
C LYS A 507 4.69 -24.50 0.77
N THR A 508 3.69 -25.14 0.17
CA THR A 508 3.03 -24.68 -1.07
C THR A 508 1.69 -24.02 -0.77
N SER A 509 1.34 -22.99 -1.53
CA SER A 509 0.03 -22.34 -1.42
C SER A 509 -0.43 -21.69 -2.71
N LEU A 510 -1.74 -21.79 -2.97
CA LEU A 510 -2.45 -21.05 -4.01
C LEU A 510 -3.43 -20.08 -3.34
N ALA A 511 -3.20 -18.77 -3.52
CA ALA A 511 -4.03 -17.70 -2.98
C ALA A 511 -4.43 -16.74 -4.11
N PRO A 512 -5.50 -17.05 -4.86
CA PRO A 512 -5.97 -16.22 -5.97
C PRO A 512 -6.58 -14.91 -5.48
N GLY A 513 -6.47 -13.85 -6.29
CA GLY A 513 -7.10 -12.57 -5.98
C GLY A 513 -8.56 -12.43 -6.37
N SER A 514 -9.19 -13.45 -6.97
CA SER A 514 -10.65 -13.55 -7.08
C SER A 514 -11.11 -15.00 -7.25
N GLN A 515 -12.39 -15.25 -6.97
CA GLN A 515 -13.02 -16.56 -7.20
C GLN A 515 -13.06 -16.97 -8.68
N VAL A 516 -13.00 -16.02 -9.61
CA VAL A 516 -12.99 -16.28 -11.06
C VAL A 516 -11.78 -17.13 -11.45
N VAL A 517 -10.66 -16.99 -10.74
CA VAL A 517 -9.45 -17.80 -10.95
C VAL A 517 -9.70 -19.28 -10.75
N THR A 518 -10.39 -19.62 -9.66
CA THR A 518 -10.74 -21.00 -9.35
C THR A 518 -11.72 -21.55 -10.37
N ASP A 519 -12.69 -20.73 -10.83
CA ASP A 519 -13.67 -21.16 -11.84
C ASP A 519 -13.04 -21.58 -13.16
N TYR A 520 -12.08 -20.79 -13.67
CA TYR A 520 -11.43 -21.18 -14.93
C TYR A 520 -10.49 -22.37 -14.74
N TYR A 521 -9.87 -22.55 -13.57
CA TYR A 521 -9.08 -23.75 -13.28
C TYR A 521 -9.93 -25.01 -13.20
N ASP A 522 -11.10 -24.91 -12.57
CA ASP A 522 -12.06 -26.01 -12.48
C ASP A 522 -12.62 -26.35 -13.87
N ARG A 523 -13.00 -25.34 -14.65
CA ARG A 523 -13.50 -25.53 -16.02
C ARG A 523 -12.44 -26.10 -16.96
N SER A 524 -11.18 -25.70 -16.83
CA SER A 524 -10.07 -26.26 -17.61
C SER A 524 -9.60 -27.64 -17.12
N GLY A 525 -10.07 -28.09 -15.94
CA GLY A 525 -9.61 -29.33 -15.31
C GLY A 525 -8.19 -29.26 -14.76
N LEU A 526 -7.67 -28.06 -14.48
CA LEU A 526 -6.29 -27.85 -14.01
C LEU A 526 -6.17 -27.94 -12.48
N THR A 527 -7.27 -27.71 -11.74
CA THR A 527 -7.31 -27.76 -10.27
C THR A 527 -6.76 -29.08 -9.72
N SER A 528 -7.17 -30.22 -10.28
CA SER A 528 -6.71 -31.53 -9.80
C SER A 528 -5.20 -31.74 -9.92
N TYR A 529 -4.56 -31.09 -10.90
CA TYR A 529 -3.12 -31.18 -11.10
C TYR A 529 -2.36 -30.27 -10.15
N LEU A 530 -2.86 -29.06 -9.89
CA LEU A 530 -2.33 -28.15 -8.87
C LEU A 530 -2.41 -28.81 -7.48
N ASP A 531 -3.56 -29.40 -7.15
CA ASP A 531 -3.76 -30.13 -5.90
C ASP A 531 -2.79 -31.32 -5.75
N ALA A 532 -2.54 -32.07 -6.83
CA ALA A 532 -1.66 -33.25 -6.81
C ALA A 532 -0.20 -32.91 -6.48
N ILE A 533 0.23 -31.66 -6.70
CA ILE A 533 1.56 -31.17 -6.33
C ILE A 533 1.53 -30.23 -5.11
N GLY A 534 0.40 -30.14 -4.40
CA GLY A 534 0.26 -29.42 -3.13
C GLY A 534 -0.11 -27.95 -3.23
N PHE A 535 -0.38 -27.41 -4.44
CA PHE A 535 -0.86 -26.04 -4.64
C PHE A 535 -2.38 -25.96 -4.44
N ASN A 536 -2.86 -26.44 -3.30
CA ASN A 536 -4.25 -26.33 -2.92
C ASN A 536 -4.61 -24.86 -2.61
N LEU A 537 -5.88 -24.52 -2.85
CA LEU A 537 -6.44 -23.24 -2.45
C LEU A 537 -6.31 -23.05 -0.92
N VAL A 538 -5.67 -21.97 -0.50
CA VAL A 538 -5.51 -21.63 0.93
C VAL A 538 -6.39 -20.45 1.38
N GLY A 539 -6.85 -19.62 0.45
CA GLY A 539 -7.59 -18.39 0.74
C GLY A 539 -7.72 -17.48 -0.48
N TYR A 540 -8.74 -16.62 -0.49
CA TYR A 540 -8.84 -15.49 -1.43
C TYR A 540 -8.45 -14.21 -0.68
N GLY A 541 -7.17 -13.84 -0.75
CA GLY A 541 -6.62 -12.70 -0.01
C GLY A 541 -5.12 -12.55 -0.20
N CYS A 542 -4.52 -11.53 0.44
CA CYS A 542 -3.11 -11.19 0.27
C CYS A 542 -2.15 -12.30 0.75
N VAL A 543 -2.52 -13.05 1.81
CA VAL A 543 -1.80 -14.24 2.33
C VAL A 543 -0.27 -14.03 2.31
N THR A 544 0.50 -14.82 1.57
CA THR A 544 1.97 -14.78 1.59
C THR A 544 2.54 -13.45 1.07
N CYS A 545 1.85 -12.75 0.16
CA CYS A 545 2.26 -11.42 -0.31
C CYS A 545 2.31 -10.39 0.84
N ILE A 546 1.37 -10.56 1.78
CA ILE A 546 1.25 -10.02 3.15
C ILE A 546 2.39 -10.22 4.14
N GLY A 547 3.16 -11.29 3.94
CA GLY A 547 3.79 -11.98 5.07
C GLY A 547 2.84 -12.82 5.93
N ASN A 548 1.55 -12.91 5.58
CA ASN A 548 0.59 -13.83 6.20
C ASN A 548 0.79 -15.27 5.70
N SER A 549 2.06 -15.71 5.65
CA SER A 549 2.45 -17.03 5.17
C SER A 549 2.08 -18.14 6.15
N GLY A 550 1.75 -17.82 7.41
CA GLY A 550 1.65 -18.78 8.52
C GLY A 550 3.02 -19.40 8.87
N PRO A 551 3.06 -20.29 9.88
CA PRO A 551 4.29 -20.97 10.31
C PRO A 551 4.82 -21.92 9.22
N LEU A 552 6.13 -22.13 9.17
CA LEU A 552 6.70 -23.23 8.39
C LEU A 552 6.33 -24.58 9.02
N ILE A 553 6.70 -25.67 8.35
CA ILE A 553 6.63 -27.01 8.94
C ILE A 553 7.48 -27.01 10.22
N PRO A 554 6.96 -27.44 11.38
CA PRO A 554 7.68 -27.32 12.66
C PRO A 554 9.08 -27.92 12.63
N GLU A 555 9.23 -29.12 12.07
CA GLU A 555 10.53 -29.80 12.00
C GLU A 555 11.51 -29.11 11.04
N VAL A 556 11.01 -28.43 10.01
CA VAL A 556 11.83 -27.58 9.13
C VAL A 556 12.26 -26.32 9.88
N THR A 557 11.35 -25.71 10.65
CA THR A 557 11.63 -24.53 11.49
C THR A 557 12.73 -24.82 12.51
N ASP A 558 12.61 -25.95 13.20
CA ASP A 558 13.59 -26.39 14.19
C ASP A 558 14.97 -26.60 13.55
N ALA A 559 15.02 -27.24 12.38
CA ALA A 559 16.28 -27.46 11.66
C ALA A 559 16.90 -26.15 11.15
N VAL A 560 16.09 -25.25 10.58
CA VAL A 560 16.55 -23.93 10.12
C VAL A 560 17.17 -23.14 11.26
N ASN A 561 16.50 -23.09 12.40
CA ASN A 561 16.97 -22.33 13.56
C ASN A 561 18.15 -22.99 14.27
N ALA A 562 18.17 -24.32 14.41
CA ALA A 562 19.26 -25.04 15.07
C ALA A 562 20.57 -25.02 14.27
N HIS A 563 20.48 -24.95 12.95
CA HIS A 563 21.64 -24.97 12.04
C HIS A 563 21.92 -23.63 11.35
N ASP A 564 21.19 -22.57 11.72
CA ASP A 564 21.30 -21.20 11.15
C ASP A 564 21.20 -21.18 9.61
N LEU A 565 20.28 -21.97 9.05
CA LEU A 565 20.17 -22.12 7.60
C LEU A 565 19.57 -20.88 6.93
N ALA A 566 20.31 -20.29 5.99
CA ALA A 566 19.74 -19.36 5.02
C ALA A 566 18.86 -20.10 3.98
N VAL A 567 17.58 -20.29 4.31
CA VAL A 567 16.56 -20.87 3.40
C VAL A 567 15.85 -19.80 2.57
N SER A 568 15.08 -20.23 1.56
CA SER A 568 14.46 -19.36 0.57
C SER A 568 12.94 -19.49 0.46
N ALA A 569 12.27 -18.38 0.17
CA ALA A 569 10.90 -18.36 -0.35
C ALA A 569 10.88 -17.92 -1.81
N VAL A 570 10.03 -18.54 -2.62
CA VAL A 570 9.75 -18.14 -4.01
C VAL A 570 8.26 -17.83 -4.12
N LEU A 571 7.90 -16.63 -4.57
CA LEU A 571 6.50 -16.21 -4.63
C LEU A 571 6.21 -15.35 -5.85
N SER A 572 4.96 -15.37 -6.30
CA SER A 572 4.46 -14.48 -7.37
C SER A 572 3.99 -13.12 -6.86
N GLY A 573 4.62 -12.62 -5.79
CA GLY A 573 4.34 -11.32 -5.18
C GLY A 573 5.03 -10.15 -5.88
N ASN A 574 5.04 -9.01 -5.20
CA ASN A 574 5.72 -7.78 -5.62
C ASN A 574 6.83 -7.32 -4.65
N ARG A 575 6.86 -7.83 -3.41
CA ARG A 575 7.86 -7.49 -2.38
C ARG A 575 8.56 -8.72 -1.82
N ASN A 576 9.87 -8.60 -1.63
CA ASN A 576 10.76 -9.68 -1.19
C ASN A 576 11.82 -9.20 -0.17
N PHE A 577 11.55 -8.11 0.54
CA PHE A 577 12.40 -7.63 1.62
C PHE A 577 12.61 -8.69 2.71
N GLU A 578 13.80 -8.71 3.31
CA GLU A 578 14.13 -9.61 4.41
C GLU A 578 13.14 -9.42 5.58
N GLY A 579 12.63 -10.53 6.12
CA GLY A 579 11.63 -10.53 7.20
C GLY A 579 10.18 -10.26 6.76
N ARG A 580 9.94 -9.91 5.48
CA ARG A 580 8.59 -9.69 4.93
C ARG A 580 7.76 -10.97 4.89
N ILE A 581 8.32 -12.02 4.30
CA ILE A 581 7.53 -13.19 3.87
C ILE A 581 7.28 -14.14 5.03
N ASN A 582 8.32 -14.45 5.80
CA ASN A 582 8.26 -15.34 6.94
C ASN A 582 9.49 -15.08 7.84
N PRO A 583 9.34 -15.11 9.18
CA PRO A 583 10.45 -14.85 10.10
C PRO A 583 11.61 -15.87 10.01
N ASP A 584 11.35 -17.10 9.59
CA ASP A 584 12.37 -18.15 9.46
C ASP A 584 13.08 -18.14 8.08
N VAL A 585 12.69 -17.23 7.17
CA VAL A 585 13.21 -17.16 5.80
C VAL A 585 14.05 -15.90 5.58
N LYS A 586 15.34 -16.09 5.27
CA LYS A 586 16.31 -15.00 5.07
C LYS A 586 16.35 -14.47 3.62
N MET A 587 16.04 -15.31 2.63
CA MET A 587 16.14 -14.97 1.20
C MET A 587 14.80 -15.13 0.49
N ASN A 588 14.34 -14.12 -0.24
CA ASN A 588 13.03 -14.15 -0.89
C ASN A 588 13.15 -13.78 -2.38
N TYR A 589 12.51 -14.55 -3.25
CA TYR A 589 12.56 -14.35 -4.70
C TYR A 589 11.17 -14.15 -5.29
N LEU A 590 11.02 -13.09 -6.07
CA LEU A 590 9.85 -12.85 -6.90
C LEU A 590 10.01 -13.60 -8.22
N ALA A 591 8.99 -14.35 -8.62
CA ALA A 591 9.01 -15.15 -9.83
C ALA A 591 7.60 -15.29 -10.43
N SER A 592 7.49 -15.66 -11.71
CA SER A 592 6.19 -15.95 -12.30
C SER A 592 5.53 -17.15 -11.61
N PRO A 593 4.18 -17.25 -11.58
CA PRO A 593 3.47 -18.42 -11.06
C PRO A 593 3.99 -19.77 -11.60
N MET A 594 4.43 -19.80 -12.85
CA MET A 594 5.04 -20.97 -13.49
C MET A 594 6.38 -21.33 -12.84
N LEU A 595 7.27 -20.35 -12.66
CA LEU A 595 8.56 -20.56 -11.99
C LEU A 595 8.40 -20.92 -10.51
N VAL A 596 7.38 -20.40 -9.81
CA VAL A 596 7.06 -20.82 -8.44
C VAL A 596 6.85 -22.34 -8.35
N ILE A 597 6.10 -22.92 -9.30
CA ILE A 597 5.92 -24.38 -9.36
C ILE A 597 7.24 -25.09 -9.66
N VAL A 598 8.00 -24.62 -10.65
CA VAL A 598 9.29 -25.23 -11.02
C VAL A 598 10.26 -25.25 -9.83
N TYR A 599 10.38 -24.17 -9.07
CA TYR A 599 11.21 -24.11 -7.86
C TYR A 599 10.66 -24.96 -6.72
N ALA A 600 9.34 -25.18 -6.62
CA ALA A 600 8.75 -26.11 -5.66
C ALA A 600 9.08 -27.59 -5.98
N LEU A 601 9.13 -27.93 -7.27
CA LEU A 601 9.53 -29.27 -7.75
C LEU A 601 11.01 -29.51 -7.53
N ALA A 602 11.87 -28.53 -7.85
CA ALA A 602 13.31 -28.61 -7.61
C ALA A 602 13.65 -28.59 -6.11
N GLY A 603 12.99 -27.74 -5.34
CA GLY A 603 13.15 -27.55 -3.89
C GLY A 603 14.40 -26.79 -3.46
N THR A 604 15.12 -26.15 -4.39
CA THR A 604 16.36 -25.40 -4.11
C THR A 604 16.54 -24.24 -5.09
N MET A 605 17.18 -23.16 -4.62
CA MET A 605 17.69 -22.08 -5.46
C MET A 605 19.05 -22.41 -6.11
N ASP A 606 19.74 -23.46 -5.64
CA ASP A 606 21.02 -23.92 -6.21
C ASP A 606 20.84 -24.80 -7.45
N ILE A 607 20.11 -24.32 -8.45
CA ILE A 607 19.79 -25.07 -9.67
C ILE A 607 19.87 -24.17 -10.92
N ASP A 608 20.42 -24.72 -12.01
CA ASP A 608 20.37 -24.11 -13.33
C ASP A 608 19.16 -24.70 -14.06
N LEU A 609 18.04 -23.97 -14.07
CA LEU A 609 16.78 -24.48 -14.59
C LEU A 609 16.78 -24.79 -16.10
N PHE A 610 17.77 -24.31 -16.86
CA PHE A 610 17.90 -24.62 -18.28
C PHE A 610 18.66 -25.94 -18.52
N ASN A 611 19.62 -26.27 -17.65
CA ASN A 611 20.58 -27.35 -17.89
C ASN A 611 20.52 -28.49 -16.86
N ASP A 612 20.03 -28.25 -15.66
CA ASP A 612 19.89 -29.25 -14.61
C ASP A 612 18.46 -29.86 -14.63
N PRO A 613 18.32 -31.17 -14.33
CA PRO A 613 17.00 -31.78 -14.17
C PRO A 613 16.31 -31.28 -12.90
N ILE A 614 15.01 -31.03 -12.98
CA ILE A 614 14.17 -30.61 -11.85
C ILE A 614 13.64 -31.82 -11.06
N GLY A 615 13.68 -33.01 -11.65
CA GLY A 615 13.29 -34.27 -11.04
C GLY A 615 13.47 -35.43 -12.02
N GLN A 616 13.00 -36.61 -11.63
CA GLN A 616 13.02 -37.81 -12.46
C GLN A 616 11.61 -38.38 -12.59
N ASP A 617 11.29 -38.93 -13.76
CA ASP A 617 10.04 -39.64 -14.00
C ASP A 617 10.03 -41.03 -13.31
N PRO A 618 8.89 -41.75 -13.29
CA PRO A 618 8.82 -43.08 -12.68
C PRO A 618 9.77 -44.12 -13.30
N GLU A 619 10.22 -43.91 -14.53
CA GLU A 619 11.19 -44.74 -15.24
C GLU A 619 12.65 -44.37 -14.94
N GLY A 620 12.88 -43.27 -14.19
CA GLY A 620 14.19 -42.77 -13.81
C GLY A 620 14.86 -41.88 -14.85
N ASN A 621 14.12 -41.39 -15.85
CA ASN A 621 14.64 -40.41 -16.81
C ASN A 621 14.59 -39.01 -16.21
N ASP A 622 15.62 -38.22 -16.50
CA ASP A 622 15.71 -36.82 -16.12
C ASP A 622 14.63 -35.99 -16.81
N VAL A 623 13.89 -35.20 -16.02
CA VAL A 623 12.90 -34.24 -16.50
C VAL A 623 13.43 -32.82 -16.31
N PHE A 624 13.41 -32.03 -17.37
CA PHE A 624 13.90 -30.65 -17.38
C PHE A 624 12.73 -29.64 -17.40
N MET A 625 12.99 -28.39 -17.04
CA MET A 625 11.98 -27.31 -17.12
C MET A 625 11.34 -27.22 -18.52
N ARG A 626 12.16 -27.30 -19.58
CA ARG A 626 11.70 -27.27 -20.98
C ARG A 626 10.70 -28.39 -21.34
N ASP A 627 10.69 -29.50 -20.60
CA ASP A 627 9.80 -30.63 -20.88
C ASP A 627 8.38 -30.39 -20.36
N ILE A 628 8.22 -29.45 -19.42
CA ILE A 628 6.94 -29.12 -18.77
C ILE A 628 6.49 -27.68 -19.02
N TRP A 629 7.31 -26.86 -19.68
CA TRP A 629 6.96 -25.48 -20.00
C TRP A 629 5.94 -25.43 -21.16
N PRO A 630 4.77 -24.79 -21.00
CA PRO A 630 3.80 -24.60 -22.07
C PRO A 630 4.22 -23.52 -23.07
N THR A 631 3.78 -23.70 -24.31
CA THR A 631 3.84 -22.67 -25.36
C THR A 631 2.73 -21.64 -25.17
N GLU A 632 2.89 -20.45 -25.76
CA GLU A 632 1.83 -19.41 -25.74
C GLU A 632 0.53 -19.91 -26.37
N ALA A 633 0.62 -20.69 -27.45
CA ALA A 633 -0.54 -21.26 -28.12
C ALA A 633 -1.34 -22.22 -27.21
N GLU A 634 -0.65 -23.05 -26.41
CA GLU A 634 -1.32 -23.93 -25.43
C GLU A 634 -2.04 -23.13 -24.34
N ILE A 635 -1.45 -22.01 -23.90
CA ILE A 635 -2.05 -21.12 -22.89
C ILE A 635 -3.29 -20.43 -23.47
N ASP A 636 -3.18 -19.84 -24.66
CA ASP A 636 -4.26 -19.10 -25.32
C ASP A 636 -5.45 -20.01 -25.66
N GLU A 637 -5.20 -21.25 -26.09
CA GLU A 637 -6.25 -22.24 -26.33
C GLU A 637 -7.08 -22.47 -25.06
N VAL A 638 -6.42 -22.75 -23.93
CA VAL A 638 -7.11 -22.99 -22.66
C VAL A 638 -7.82 -21.72 -22.17
N ILE A 639 -7.24 -20.53 -22.31
CA ILE A 639 -7.90 -19.27 -21.96
C ILE A 639 -9.20 -19.08 -22.74
N ASN A 640 -9.15 -19.25 -24.06
CA ASN A 640 -10.31 -19.07 -24.94
C ASN A 640 -11.43 -20.08 -24.63
N ASP A 641 -11.08 -21.29 -24.22
CA ASP A 641 -12.05 -22.35 -23.91
C ASP A 641 -12.62 -22.27 -22.48
N SER A 642 -11.86 -21.73 -21.54
CA SER A 642 -12.19 -21.75 -20.11
C SER A 642 -12.68 -20.42 -19.56
N ILE A 643 -12.34 -19.27 -20.13
CA ILE A 643 -12.68 -17.96 -19.58
C ILE A 643 -13.82 -17.33 -20.38
N SER A 644 -14.82 -16.79 -19.68
CA SER A 644 -15.97 -16.14 -20.31
C SER A 644 -16.54 -15.01 -19.47
N ALA A 645 -17.17 -14.03 -20.11
CA ALA A 645 -17.80 -12.91 -19.41
C ALA A 645 -18.88 -13.34 -18.40
N GLU A 646 -19.57 -14.45 -18.67
CA GLU A 646 -20.58 -15.02 -17.77
C GLU A 646 -20.00 -15.39 -16.40
N MET A 647 -18.73 -15.82 -16.33
CA MET A 647 -18.07 -16.12 -15.06
C MET A 647 -17.94 -14.87 -14.19
N PHE A 648 -17.48 -13.77 -14.78
CA PHE A 648 -17.36 -12.48 -14.08
C PHE A 648 -18.73 -11.97 -13.65
N VAL A 649 -19.72 -11.98 -14.55
CA VAL A 649 -21.10 -11.55 -14.23
C VAL A 649 -21.67 -12.37 -13.07
N THR A 650 -21.49 -13.70 -13.09
CA THR A 650 -22.02 -14.59 -12.06
C THR A 650 -21.32 -14.39 -10.71
N ARG A 651 -19.98 -14.34 -10.71
CA ARG A 651 -19.21 -14.19 -9.46
C ARG A 651 -19.36 -12.82 -8.82
N TYR A 652 -19.52 -11.78 -9.62
CA TYR A 652 -19.65 -10.42 -9.13
C TYR A 652 -21.10 -9.97 -8.91
N ALA A 653 -22.11 -10.75 -9.30
CA ALA A 653 -23.53 -10.40 -9.09
C ALA A 653 -23.88 -10.12 -7.62
N ASP A 654 -23.32 -10.93 -6.70
CA ASP A 654 -23.56 -10.86 -5.26
C ASP A 654 -22.27 -10.56 -4.48
N VAL A 655 -21.32 -9.82 -5.08
CA VAL A 655 -19.98 -9.55 -4.49
C VAL A 655 -20.06 -8.91 -3.09
N PHE A 656 -21.12 -8.17 -2.79
CA PHE A 656 -21.32 -7.51 -1.49
C PHE A 656 -22.18 -8.30 -0.49
N ALA A 657 -22.72 -9.46 -0.89
CA ALA A 657 -23.66 -10.23 -0.07
C ALA A 657 -22.95 -11.07 1.00
N GLY A 658 -21.81 -11.66 0.65
CA GLY A 658 -21.01 -12.52 1.52
C GLY A 658 -21.60 -13.90 1.78
N ASP A 659 -20.79 -14.76 2.38
CA ASP A 659 -21.17 -16.13 2.74
C ASP A 659 -22.15 -16.16 3.93
N GLU A 660 -22.53 -17.36 4.36
CA GLU A 660 -23.42 -17.52 5.52
C GLU A 660 -22.75 -17.06 6.83
N ARG A 661 -21.42 -17.23 6.97
CA ARG A 661 -20.66 -16.75 8.13
C ARG A 661 -20.76 -15.22 8.24
N TRP A 662 -20.50 -14.48 7.16
CA TRP A 662 -20.67 -13.02 7.08
C TRP A 662 -22.11 -12.61 7.37
N ARG A 663 -23.08 -13.26 6.71
CA ARG A 663 -24.50 -12.89 6.84
C ARG A 663 -25.12 -13.23 8.20
N SER A 664 -24.50 -14.12 8.97
CA SER A 664 -24.95 -14.49 10.32
C SER A 664 -24.29 -13.68 11.44
N LEU A 665 -23.27 -12.85 11.16
CA LEU A 665 -22.65 -11.98 12.17
C LEU A 665 -23.68 -11.03 12.81
N PRO A 666 -23.91 -11.04 14.12
CA PRO A 666 -24.84 -10.09 14.71
C PRO A 666 -24.28 -8.67 14.56
N THR A 667 -25.10 -7.77 14.03
CA THR A 667 -24.79 -6.35 13.87
C THR A 667 -25.81 -5.55 14.67
N PRO A 668 -25.41 -4.53 15.45
CA PRO A 668 -26.37 -3.66 16.11
C PRO A 668 -27.27 -2.95 15.09
N ASP A 669 -28.50 -2.65 15.51
CA ASP A 669 -29.46 -1.85 14.73
C ASP A 669 -29.30 -0.37 15.12
N GLY A 670 -29.08 0.52 14.15
CA GLY A 670 -29.01 1.96 14.41
C GLY A 670 -27.99 2.70 13.54
N GLU A 671 -28.09 4.03 13.53
CA GLU A 671 -27.18 4.91 12.79
C GLU A 671 -25.84 5.15 13.51
N THR A 672 -25.80 4.90 14.82
CA THR A 672 -24.59 4.94 15.67
C THR A 672 -24.16 3.52 16.03
N PHE A 673 -22.86 3.32 16.28
CA PHE A 673 -22.32 2.02 16.67
C PHE A 673 -22.44 1.80 18.18
N GLU A 674 -22.83 0.60 18.61
CA GLU A 674 -22.82 0.22 20.02
C GLU A 674 -21.43 -0.30 20.41
N TRP A 675 -20.64 0.52 21.10
CA TRP A 675 -19.29 0.16 21.51
C TRP A 675 -19.29 -0.85 22.65
N ASP A 676 -18.58 -1.96 22.46
CA ASP A 676 -18.30 -2.92 23.53
C ASP A 676 -17.10 -2.46 24.36
N ALA A 677 -17.30 -2.27 25.67
CA ALA A 677 -16.24 -1.84 26.58
C ALA A 677 -15.13 -2.90 26.78
N ASP A 678 -15.45 -4.18 26.58
CA ASP A 678 -14.52 -5.31 26.67
C ASP A 678 -13.81 -5.59 25.34
N SER A 679 -14.18 -4.85 24.28
CA SER A 679 -13.53 -4.93 22.98
C SER A 679 -12.02 -4.69 23.10
N THR A 680 -11.27 -5.55 22.40
CA THR A 680 -9.82 -5.37 22.19
C THR A 680 -9.47 -5.07 20.73
N TYR A 681 -10.44 -4.97 19.82
CA TYR A 681 -10.20 -4.65 18.39
C TYR A 681 -10.80 -3.31 17.94
N VAL A 682 -11.97 -2.92 18.43
CA VAL A 682 -12.72 -1.74 17.98
C VAL A 682 -13.18 -0.92 19.19
N ARG A 683 -12.57 0.25 19.42
CA ARG A 683 -12.91 1.15 20.54
C ARG A 683 -13.13 2.57 20.04
N LYS A 684 -14.10 3.27 20.64
CA LYS A 684 -14.39 4.68 20.39
C LYS A 684 -13.14 5.51 20.66
N ALA A 685 -12.63 6.21 19.65
CA ALA A 685 -11.47 7.07 19.83
C ALA A 685 -11.86 8.40 20.52
N PRO A 686 -10.99 8.99 21.34
CA PRO A 686 -11.33 10.17 22.17
C PRO A 686 -11.22 11.51 21.42
N TYR A 687 -11.13 11.52 20.08
CA TYR A 687 -10.81 12.73 19.28
C TYR A 687 -11.82 13.87 19.40
N PHE A 688 -13.06 13.54 19.74
CA PHE A 688 -14.19 14.48 19.79
C PHE A 688 -14.77 14.62 21.20
N ASP A 689 -14.13 14.02 22.20
CA ASP A 689 -14.58 14.15 23.59
C ASP A 689 -14.55 15.63 24.00
N ASP A 690 -15.68 16.10 24.54
CA ASP A 690 -15.92 17.49 24.95
C ASP A 690 -15.67 18.55 23.85
N MET A 691 -15.73 18.17 22.57
CA MET A 691 -15.51 19.09 21.45
C MET A 691 -16.59 20.19 21.39
N PRO A 692 -16.21 21.49 21.41
CA PRO A 692 -17.18 22.58 21.28
C PRO A 692 -17.64 22.77 19.83
N ALA A 693 -18.89 23.25 19.68
CA ALA A 693 -19.51 23.55 18.39
C ALA A 693 -18.72 24.59 17.58
N GLU A 694 -18.19 25.61 18.26
CA GLU A 694 -17.26 26.59 17.70
C GLU A 694 -15.83 26.21 18.07
N PRO A 695 -14.85 26.40 17.18
CA PRO A 695 -13.45 26.12 17.48
C PRO A 695 -12.95 27.00 18.62
N THR A 696 -12.30 26.39 19.61
CA THR A 696 -11.51 27.13 20.60
C THR A 696 -10.32 27.78 19.89
N PRO A 697 -10.06 29.09 20.10
CA PRO A 697 -8.89 29.74 19.52
C PRO A 697 -7.60 29.00 19.88
N VAL A 698 -6.71 28.83 18.90
CA VAL A 698 -5.39 28.22 19.17
C VAL A 698 -4.53 29.19 20.00
N GLU A 699 -3.83 28.64 20.99
CA GLU A 699 -2.98 29.39 21.93
C GLU A 699 -1.50 29.10 21.69
N ASP A 700 -0.64 30.00 22.17
CA ASP A 700 0.80 29.79 22.20
C ASP A 700 1.14 28.60 23.12
N VAL A 701 2.15 27.81 22.74
CA VAL A 701 2.59 26.65 23.52
C VAL A 701 3.60 27.13 24.56
N SER A 702 3.38 26.81 25.84
CA SER A 702 4.27 27.21 26.95
C SER A 702 4.77 25.99 27.73
N ASP A 703 6.02 26.05 28.18
CA ASP A 703 6.65 25.06 29.06
C ASP A 703 6.56 23.58 28.61
N ALA A 704 6.55 23.33 27.30
CA ALA A 704 6.52 21.99 26.74
C ALA A 704 7.81 21.21 27.02
N ARG A 705 7.72 19.90 27.24
CA ARG A 705 8.88 19.02 27.47
C ARG A 705 9.16 18.13 26.28
N VAL A 706 10.44 17.83 26.05
CA VAL A 706 10.84 16.96 24.94
C VAL A 706 10.50 15.51 25.29
N LEU A 707 9.56 14.92 24.54
CA LEU A 707 9.23 13.50 24.67
C LEU A 707 10.29 12.65 23.98
N LEU A 708 10.75 13.08 22.80
CA LEU A 708 11.69 12.35 21.95
C LEU A 708 12.65 13.33 21.27
N LYS A 709 13.93 12.96 21.20
CA LYS A 709 14.93 13.64 20.38
C LYS A 709 15.52 12.62 19.41
N LEU A 710 15.17 12.76 18.14
CA LEU A 710 15.39 11.75 17.12
C LEU A 710 16.42 12.22 16.10
N GLY A 711 17.04 11.25 15.42
CA GLY A 711 17.98 11.50 14.32
C GLY A 711 17.26 11.74 12.98
N ASP A 712 18.01 11.52 11.91
CA ASP A 712 17.52 11.60 10.52
C ASP A 712 16.71 10.36 10.12
N SER A 713 15.85 10.54 9.12
CA SER A 713 15.09 9.51 8.41
C SER A 713 14.30 8.58 9.34
N VAL A 714 13.70 9.15 10.39
CA VAL A 714 12.73 8.44 11.22
C VAL A 714 11.49 8.17 10.40
N THR A 715 11.29 6.90 10.05
CA THR A 715 10.15 6.48 9.26
C THR A 715 8.87 6.38 10.09
N THR A 716 7.71 6.42 9.45
CA THR A 716 6.42 6.16 10.12
C THR A 716 6.29 4.76 10.72
N ASP A 717 7.12 3.79 10.30
CA ASP A 717 7.21 2.48 10.97
C ASP A 717 7.89 2.57 12.34
N HIS A 718 8.87 3.47 12.48
CA HIS A 718 9.41 3.81 13.79
C HIS A 718 8.38 4.50 14.68
N ILE A 719 7.54 5.37 14.10
CA ILE A 719 6.51 6.14 14.81
C ILE A 719 5.30 5.26 15.17
N SER A 720 4.85 4.38 14.28
CA SER A 720 3.64 3.57 14.45
C SER A 720 3.85 2.20 13.81
N PRO A 721 4.50 1.22 14.48
CA PRO A 721 4.74 -0.13 13.96
C PRO A 721 3.42 -0.85 13.62
N ALA A 722 3.46 -1.79 12.67
CA ALA A 722 2.28 -2.54 12.23
C ALA A 722 2.36 -4.05 12.54
N GLY A 723 3.51 -4.53 13.01
CA GLY A 723 3.84 -5.94 13.14
C GLY A 723 3.46 -6.58 14.45
N SER A 724 4.17 -7.66 14.76
CA SER A 724 3.94 -8.46 15.97
C SER A 724 4.08 -7.65 17.26
N ILE A 725 3.15 -7.87 18.18
CA ILE A 725 3.15 -7.21 19.50
C ILE A 725 3.99 -8.04 20.48
N LYS A 726 5.04 -7.44 21.06
CA LYS A 726 5.86 -8.08 22.11
C LYS A 726 5.08 -8.18 23.42
N ALA A 727 5.18 -9.32 24.11
CA ALA A 727 4.43 -9.57 25.34
C ALA A 727 4.79 -8.65 26.51
N ASP A 728 6.03 -8.21 26.60
CA ASP A 728 6.54 -7.30 27.61
C ASP A 728 6.35 -5.81 27.24
N SER A 729 5.89 -5.50 26.03
CA SER A 729 5.57 -4.13 25.62
C SER A 729 4.34 -3.57 26.35
N PRO A 730 4.14 -2.24 26.43
CA PRO A 730 2.92 -1.65 26.98
C PRO A 730 1.63 -2.23 26.36
N ALA A 731 1.60 -2.40 25.03
CA ALA A 731 0.46 -2.99 24.33
C ALA A 731 0.25 -4.48 24.68
N GLY A 732 1.33 -5.27 24.77
CA GLY A 732 1.25 -6.68 25.16
C GLY A 732 0.76 -6.88 26.60
N ARG A 733 1.21 -6.02 27.52
CA ARG A 733 0.72 -5.98 28.91
C ARG A 733 -0.77 -5.64 28.96
N TYR A 734 -1.20 -4.59 28.25
CA TYR A 734 -2.62 -4.22 28.12
C TYR A 734 -3.47 -5.38 27.61
N LEU A 735 -3.06 -6.05 26.53
CA LEU A 735 -3.79 -7.19 25.97
C LEU A 735 -3.88 -8.36 26.96
N THR A 736 -2.79 -8.66 27.67
CA THR A 736 -2.75 -9.71 28.70
C THR A 736 -3.68 -9.39 29.88
N GLU A 737 -3.70 -8.13 30.33
CA GLU A 737 -4.59 -7.65 31.40
C GLU A 737 -6.07 -7.74 31.00
N HIS A 738 -6.38 -7.66 29.70
CA HIS A 738 -7.71 -7.85 29.14
C HIS A 738 -7.99 -9.30 28.69
N GLY A 739 -7.18 -10.26 29.16
CA GLY A 739 -7.45 -11.69 28.97
C GLY A 739 -7.09 -12.26 27.58
N VAL A 740 -6.35 -11.52 26.75
CA VAL A 740 -5.90 -12.01 25.44
C VAL A 740 -4.64 -12.86 25.61
N GLU A 741 -4.65 -14.09 25.08
CA GLU A 741 -3.46 -14.94 25.10
C GLU A 741 -2.42 -14.48 24.07
N ARG A 742 -1.13 -14.76 24.32
CA ARG A 742 -0.02 -14.32 23.44
C ARG A 742 -0.20 -14.72 21.97
N LYS A 743 -0.72 -15.92 21.70
CA LYS A 743 -0.97 -16.41 20.33
C LYS A 743 -2.06 -15.59 19.60
N ASP A 744 -2.89 -14.89 20.36
CA ASP A 744 -4.04 -14.11 19.89
C ASP A 744 -3.80 -12.59 19.95
N PHE A 745 -2.59 -12.15 20.30
CA PHE A 745 -2.22 -10.73 20.23
C PHE A 745 -2.41 -10.16 18.83
N ASN A 746 -2.18 -10.98 17.81
CA ASN A 746 -2.21 -10.59 16.41
C ASN A 746 -1.15 -9.48 16.15
N SER A 747 -1.34 -8.65 15.13
CA SER A 747 -0.41 -7.56 14.78
C SER A 747 -0.95 -6.19 15.20
N TYR A 748 -0.09 -5.17 15.33
CA TYR A 748 -0.53 -3.78 15.50
C TYR A 748 -1.46 -3.35 14.35
N GLY A 749 -1.20 -3.78 13.11
CA GLY A 749 -2.07 -3.51 11.96
C GLY A 749 -3.50 -4.01 12.15
N SER A 750 -3.67 -5.21 12.71
CA SER A 750 -5.00 -5.76 13.03
C SER A 750 -5.72 -5.02 14.17
N ARG A 751 -4.97 -4.28 15.01
CA ARG A 751 -5.45 -3.57 16.19
C ARG A 751 -5.71 -2.08 15.96
N ARG A 752 -5.64 -1.61 14.70
CA ARG A 752 -5.81 -0.18 14.33
C ARG A 752 -7.18 0.42 14.69
N GLY A 753 -8.21 -0.40 14.89
CA GLY A 753 -9.50 0.06 15.42
C GLY A 753 -9.52 0.34 16.93
N ASN A 754 -8.44 0.02 17.64
CA ASN A 754 -8.34 0.16 19.09
C ASN A 754 -7.23 1.16 19.47
N HIS A 755 -7.65 2.38 19.81
CA HIS A 755 -6.72 3.44 20.20
C HIS A 755 -5.86 3.09 21.43
N GLU A 756 -6.36 2.31 22.40
CA GLU A 756 -5.58 1.92 23.59
C GLU A 756 -4.34 1.11 23.20
N VAL A 757 -4.47 0.19 22.24
CA VAL A 757 -3.35 -0.60 21.73
C VAL A 757 -2.41 0.25 20.90
N MET A 758 -2.96 1.11 20.03
CA MET A 758 -2.16 1.88 19.09
C MET A 758 -1.39 3.04 19.73
N ILE A 759 -1.94 3.73 20.74
CA ILE A 759 -1.21 4.74 21.53
C ILE A 759 -0.02 4.07 22.23
N ARG A 760 -0.22 2.89 22.83
CA ARG A 760 0.84 2.08 23.45
C ARG A 760 1.89 1.57 22.46
N GLY A 761 1.49 1.38 21.20
CA GLY A 761 2.37 1.02 20.09
C GLY A 761 3.12 2.21 19.49
N THR A 762 2.69 3.45 19.77
CA THR A 762 3.29 4.64 19.17
C THR A 762 4.72 4.83 19.71
N PHE A 763 5.68 4.98 18.80
CA PHE A 763 7.12 4.95 19.04
C PHE A 763 7.62 3.66 19.68
N ALA A 764 6.85 2.56 19.67
CA ALA A 764 7.25 1.28 20.27
C ALA A 764 8.10 0.38 19.35
N ASN A 765 8.50 0.88 18.18
CA ASN A 765 9.34 0.13 17.26
C ASN A 765 10.66 -0.24 17.93
N ILE A 766 11.05 -1.50 17.81
CA ILE A 766 12.20 -2.08 18.50
C ILE A 766 13.55 -1.52 18.03
N ARG A 767 13.57 -0.78 16.91
CA ARG A 767 14.76 -0.15 16.31
C ARG A 767 14.80 1.37 16.50
N LEU A 768 13.81 1.96 17.18
CA LEU A 768 13.79 3.39 17.43
C LEU A 768 14.99 3.78 18.31
N ARG A 769 15.77 4.77 17.87
CA ARG A 769 16.91 5.31 18.62
C ARG A 769 16.59 6.71 19.10
N ASN A 770 16.49 6.87 20.42
CA ASN A 770 16.16 8.14 21.06
C ASN A 770 17.42 8.74 21.72
N GLN A 771 17.83 9.93 21.28
CA GLN A 771 19.08 10.57 21.69
C GLN A 771 19.07 11.03 23.15
N ILE A 772 17.89 11.21 23.78
CA ILE A 772 17.80 11.47 25.23
C ILE A 772 17.88 10.19 26.07
N ALA A 773 17.80 9.00 25.46
CA ALA A 773 17.99 7.70 26.12
C ALA A 773 19.03 6.85 25.35
N PRO A 774 20.30 7.31 25.25
CA PRO A 774 21.28 6.78 24.29
C PRO A 774 21.71 5.33 24.51
N ASP A 775 21.53 4.80 25.73
CA ASP A 775 21.86 3.40 26.07
C ASP A 775 20.70 2.43 25.80
N THR A 776 19.66 2.88 25.09
CA THR A 776 18.47 2.07 24.77
C THR A 776 18.18 2.05 23.28
N GLU A 777 17.59 0.95 22.84
CA GLU A 777 16.98 0.80 21.52
C GLU A 777 15.55 0.29 21.71
N GLY A 778 14.61 0.87 20.97
CA GLY A 778 13.18 0.62 21.14
C GLY A 778 12.39 1.84 21.60
N GLY A 779 11.14 1.60 21.99
CA GLY A 779 10.24 2.65 22.48
C GLY A 779 10.51 3.14 23.89
N PHE A 780 11.69 3.70 24.11
CA PHE A 780 12.15 4.22 25.39
C PHE A 780 12.46 5.72 25.35
N THR A 781 12.25 6.39 26.48
CA THR A 781 12.58 7.80 26.67
C THR A 781 12.90 8.09 28.14
N ARG A 782 13.30 9.33 28.45
CA ARG A 782 13.48 9.82 29.82
C ARG A 782 12.24 10.57 30.28
N ASP A 783 11.76 10.24 31.46
CA ASP A 783 10.61 10.90 32.08
C ASP A 783 11.06 12.00 33.05
N PHE A 784 11.07 13.25 32.58
CA PHE A 784 11.47 14.39 33.39
C PHE A 784 10.39 14.90 34.37
N THR A 785 9.25 14.22 34.51
CA THR A 785 8.31 14.46 35.62
C THR A 785 8.77 13.81 36.92
N VAL A 786 9.67 12.84 36.83
CA VAL A 786 10.28 12.14 37.96
C VAL A 786 11.71 12.63 38.18
N ASP A 787 12.08 12.85 39.44
CA ASP A 787 13.42 13.29 39.83
C ASP A 787 14.51 12.39 39.21
N GLY A 788 15.48 13.03 38.55
CA GLY A 788 16.59 12.34 37.85
C GLY A 788 16.28 11.93 36.42
N GLY A 789 15.04 12.01 35.95
CA GLY A 789 14.67 11.67 34.57
C GLY A 789 14.94 10.20 34.22
N PRO A 790 14.38 9.22 34.95
CA PRO A 790 14.62 7.81 34.69
C PRO A 790 14.16 7.40 33.28
N VAL A 791 14.82 6.37 32.73
CA VAL A 791 14.40 5.79 31.45
C VAL A 791 13.16 4.91 31.67
N THR A 792 12.14 5.13 30.86
CA THR A 792 10.87 4.36 30.84
C THR A 792 10.37 4.23 29.40
N THR A 793 9.23 3.57 29.20
CA THR A 793 8.62 3.48 27.86
C THR A 793 8.04 4.82 27.43
N VAL A 794 7.99 5.11 26.13
CA VAL A 794 7.41 6.37 25.60
C VAL A 794 5.97 6.54 26.08
N TYR A 795 5.18 5.45 26.05
CA TYR A 795 3.81 5.45 26.55
C TYR A 795 3.74 5.83 28.03
N ASP A 796 4.49 5.16 28.90
CA ASP A 796 4.44 5.40 30.35
C ASP A 796 4.88 6.84 30.70
N ALA A 797 5.90 7.38 30.02
CA ALA A 797 6.30 8.79 30.18
C ALA A 797 5.18 9.75 29.75
N SER A 798 4.54 9.50 28.60
CA SER A 798 3.45 10.35 28.11
C SER A 798 2.26 10.43 29.07
N VAL A 799 1.92 9.32 29.73
CA VAL A 799 0.87 9.26 30.76
C VAL A 799 1.22 10.16 31.94
N ASN A 800 2.48 10.14 32.40
CA ASN A 800 2.93 10.99 33.52
C ASN A 800 2.91 12.48 33.14
N TYR A 801 3.32 12.83 31.92
CA TYR A 801 3.23 14.22 31.43
C TYR A 801 1.79 14.71 31.29
N ALA A 802 0.89 13.88 30.76
CA ALA A 802 -0.53 14.19 30.67
C ALA A 802 -1.14 14.43 32.06
N ALA A 803 -0.82 13.59 33.04
CA ALA A 803 -1.26 13.76 34.43
C ALA A 803 -0.72 15.05 35.08
N ALA A 804 0.46 15.51 34.68
CA ALA A 804 1.06 16.77 35.12
C ALA A 804 0.56 18.01 34.35
N GLY A 805 -0.24 17.83 33.29
CA GLY A 805 -0.71 18.94 32.43
C GLY A 805 0.41 19.59 31.61
N ILE A 806 1.47 18.85 31.29
CA ILE A 806 2.65 19.36 30.60
C ILE A 806 2.55 19.01 29.11
N PRO A 807 2.57 20.01 28.19
CA PRO A 807 2.57 19.73 26.76
C PRO A 807 3.89 19.11 26.30
N LEU A 808 3.86 18.37 25.19
CA LEU A 808 5.04 17.67 24.68
C LEU A 808 5.50 18.20 23.32
N VAL A 809 6.81 18.11 23.09
CA VAL A 809 7.47 18.40 21.81
C VAL A 809 8.33 17.21 21.37
N VAL A 810 8.37 16.96 20.06
CA VAL A 810 9.32 16.02 19.44
C VAL A 810 10.35 16.83 18.65
N LEU A 811 11.64 16.52 18.85
CA LEU A 811 12.73 17.05 18.04
C LEU A 811 13.19 15.96 17.08
N ALA A 812 13.37 16.26 15.80
CA ALA A 812 13.81 15.29 14.80
C ALA A 812 14.84 15.88 13.83
N GLY A 813 15.59 15.02 13.16
CA GLY A 813 16.49 15.39 12.08
C GLY A 813 15.74 15.59 10.75
N LYS A 814 16.38 15.18 9.66
CA LYS A 814 15.84 15.25 8.30
C LYS A 814 14.83 14.15 8.03
N GLU A 815 13.93 14.39 7.08
CA GLU A 815 12.99 13.40 6.53
C GLU A 815 12.14 12.72 7.61
N TYR A 816 11.71 13.51 8.59
CA TYR A 816 10.86 13.02 9.67
C TYR A 816 9.51 12.56 9.11
N GLY A 817 9.13 11.32 9.45
CA GLY A 817 7.92 10.67 8.95
C GLY A 817 8.05 10.11 7.54
N SER A 818 9.27 9.80 7.09
CA SER A 818 9.48 9.12 5.81
C SER A 818 8.89 7.71 5.80
N GLY A 819 8.79 7.10 4.62
CA GLY A 819 8.17 5.79 4.51
C GLY A 819 6.68 5.88 4.41
N SER A 820 5.98 5.00 5.10
CA SER A 820 4.59 4.74 4.80
C SER A 820 3.60 5.81 5.32
N SER A 821 2.53 6.13 4.60
CA SER A 821 1.46 6.98 5.08
C SER A 821 0.56 6.23 6.08
N ARG A 822 1.02 6.19 7.33
CA ARG A 822 0.30 5.60 8.46
C ARG A 822 -0.46 6.71 9.21
N ASP A 823 -1.77 6.59 9.27
CA ASP A 823 -2.63 7.50 10.01
C ASP A 823 -2.25 7.56 11.51
N TRP A 824 -1.98 6.39 12.10
CA TRP A 824 -1.56 6.23 13.48
C TRP A 824 -0.21 6.85 13.80
N ALA A 825 0.64 7.16 12.80
CA ALA A 825 1.85 7.93 13.05
C ALA A 825 1.53 9.37 13.49
N ALA A 826 0.41 9.95 13.01
CA ALA A 826 -0.06 11.25 13.48
C ALA A 826 -1.07 11.11 14.63
N LYS A 827 -2.05 10.20 14.52
CA LYS A 827 -3.07 9.98 15.56
C LYS A 827 -2.42 9.59 16.88
N GLY A 828 -1.48 8.65 16.86
CA GLY A 828 -0.70 8.22 18.02
C GLY A 828 0.15 9.35 18.61
N THR A 829 0.86 10.10 17.76
CA THR A 829 1.68 11.25 18.19
C THR A 829 0.83 12.30 18.92
N ALA A 830 -0.32 12.66 18.38
CA ALA A 830 -1.26 13.59 19.01
C ALA A 830 -1.81 13.05 20.34
N LEU A 831 -2.21 11.76 20.36
CA LEU A 831 -2.80 11.12 21.56
C LEU A 831 -1.79 10.86 22.68
N LEU A 832 -0.49 10.80 22.39
CA LEU A 832 0.57 10.86 23.41
C LEU A 832 0.70 12.26 24.05
N GLY A 833 0.01 13.28 23.54
CA GLY A 833 0.05 14.66 24.06
C GLY A 833 1.07 15.58 23.38
N VAL A 834 1.64 15.17 22.23
CA VAL A 834 2.56 16.01 21.45
C VAL A 834 1.79 17.15 20.79
N ARG A 835 2.22 18.39 21.05
CA ARG A 835 1.61 19.61 20.49
C ARG A 835 2.43 20.21 19.35
N VAL A 836 3.74 19.99 19.36
CA VAL A 836 4.69 20.55 18.40
C VAL A 836 5.69 19.47 17.98
N VAL A 837 6.00 19.42 16.70
CA VAL A 837 7.18 18.70 16.19
C VAL A 837 8.12 19.74 15.60
N ILE A 838 9.43 19.62 15.86
CA ILE A 838 10.46 20.48 15.28
C ILE A 838 11.49 19.59 14.58
N ALA A 839 11.50 19.62 13.25
CA ALA A 839 12.36 18.79 12.41
C ALA A 839 13.25 19.63 11.48
N GLU A 840 14.32 19.04 10.94
CA GLU A 840 15.09 19.70 9.86
C GLU A 840 14.34 19.68 8.53
N SER A 841 13.59 18.59 8.28
CA SER A 841 12.65 18.47 7.18
C SER A 841 11.61 17.38 7.47
N TYR A 842 10.46 17.47 6.81
CA TYR A 842 9.38 16.49 6.91
C TYR A 842 9.17 15.78 5.58
N GLU A 843 8.70 14.54 5.66
CA GLU A 843 7.94 13.95 4.56
C GLU A 843 6.57 14.64 4.43
N ARG A 844 6.12 14.88 3.19
CA ARG A 844 4.95 15.70 2.86
C ARG A 844 3.65 15.16 3.46
N ILE A 845 3.40 13.86 3.33
CA ILE A 845 2.18 13.23 3.83
C ILE A 845 2.18 13.21 5.35
N HIS A 846 3.30 12.84 5.98
CA HIS A 846 3.38 12.84 7.44
C HIS A 846 3.16 14.25 8.03
N ARG A 847 3.75 15.28 7.43
CA ARG A 847 3.49 16.69 7.80
C ARG A 847 2.00 17.02 7.73
N SER A 848 1.34 16.65 6.64
CA SER A 848 -0.09 16.94 6.42
C SER A 848 -0.95 16.18 7.45
N ASN A 849 -0.60 14.94 7.77
CA ASN A 849 -1.26 14.13 8.79
C ASN A 849 -1.10 14.73 10.20
N LEU A 850 0.08 15.28 10.55
CA LEU A 850 0.29 15.98 11.83
C LEU A 850 -0.65 17.18 11.96
N ILE A 851 -0.76 18.01 10.91
CA ILE A 851 -1.70 19.14 10.86
C ILE A 851 -3.14 18.65 10.98
N GLY A 852 -3.47 17.56 10.27
CA GLY A 852 -4.78 16.91 10.32
C GLY A 852 -5.18 16.43 11.72
N MET A 853 -4.21 16.20 12.61
CA MET A 853 -4.43 15.84 14.02
C MET A 853 -4.16 17.00 15.00
N GLY A 854 -3.99 18.23 14.51
CA GLY A 854 -3.78 19.41 15.36
C GLY A 854 -2.38 19.54 15.97
N VAL A 855 -1.40 18.78 15.47
CA VAL A 855 0.01 18.89 15.87
C VAL A 855 0.69 19.92 14.96
N LEU A 856 1.43 20.87 15.56
CA LEU A 856 2.10 21.95 14.81
C LEU A 856 3.46 21.47 14.25
N PRO A 857 3.62 21.33 12.92
CA PRO A 857 4.93 21.06 12.34
C PRO A 857 5.73 22.35 12.19
N LEU A 858 6.85 22.43 12.90
CA LEU A 858 7.85 23.48 12.74
C LEU A 858 9.12 22.90 12.13
N GLN A 859 9.81 23.72 11.35
CA GLN A 859 11.08 23.37 10.74
C GLN A 859 12.19 24.31 11.23
N TYR A 860 13.38 23.77 11.51
CA TYR A 860 14.53 24.61 11.90
C TYR A 860 14.86 25.66 10.82
N PRO A 861 15.44 26.81 11.19
CA PRO A 861 16.01 27.73 10.21
C PRO A 861 16.99 27.02 9.28
N GLU A 862 17.09 27.48 8.04
CA GLU A 862 18.03 26.90 7.06
C GLU A 862 19.47 26.83 7.62
N GLY A 863 20.08 25.65 7.54
CA GLY A 863 21.42 25.38 8.06
C GLY A 863 21.51 25.19 9.57
N GLN A 864 20.41 25.24 10.31
CA GLN A 864 20.35 24.95 11.76
C GLN A 864 19.69 23.61 12.04
N THR A 865 20.15 22.97 13.13
CA THR A 865 19.66 21.69 13.64
C THR A 865 19.57 21.76 15.16
N ALA A 866 18.95 20.74 15.79
CA ALA A 866 18.98 20.61 17.25
C ALA A 866 20.41 20.65 17.80
N GLN A 867 21.38 20.07 17.07
CA GLN A 867 22.78 20.02 17.50
C GLN A 867 23.50 21.36 17.33
N THR A 868 23.28 22.09 16.23
CA THR A 868 23.92 23.40 16.03
C THR A 868 23.38 24.45 17.00
N LEU A 869 22.12 24.31 17.41
CA LEU A 869 21.47 25.14 18.44
C LEU A 869 21.85 24.72 19.88
N GLY A 870 22.55 23.60 20.04
CA GLY A 870 22.95 23.06 21.34
C GLY A 870 21.77 22.57 22.19
N LEU A 871 20.66 22.14 21.57
CA LEU A 871 19.51 21.59 22.26
C LEU A 871 19.83 20.17 22.74
N THR A 872 19.78 19.95 24.04
CA THR A 872 20.10 18.63 24.64
C THR A 872 18.89 17.71 24.67
N GLY A 873 17.68 18.28 24.74
CA GLY A 873 16.43 17.56 24.99
C GLY A 873 15.99 17.66 26.46
N GLU A 874 16.77 18.29 27.33
CA GLU A 874 16.41 18.50 28.75
C GLU A 874 15.72 19.85 29.00
N GLU A 875 15.58 20.68 27.97
CA GLU A 875 14.98 22.00 28.04
C GLU A 875 13.44 21.96 28.23
N SER A 876 12.86 23.10 28.62
CA SER A 876 11.44 23.40 28.36
C SER A 876 11.32 24.30 27.13
N PHE A 877 10.28 24.10 26.33
CA PHE A 877 10.05 24.78 25.05
C PHE A 877 8.79 25.63 25.09
N SER A 878 8.87 26.87 24.61
CA SER A 878 7.72 27.73 24.37
C SER A 878 7.71 28.21 22.92
N VAL A 879 6.54 28.24 22.28
CA VAL A 879 6.32 28.64 20.89
C VAL A 879 5.32 29.80 20.87
N SER A 880 5.77 30.96 20.40
CA SER A 880 4.96 32.17 20.31
C SER A 880 4.59 32.53 18.88
N GLY A 881 3.38 33.07 18.70
CA GLY A 881 2.83 33.47 17.40
C GLY A 881 1.81 32.49 16.82
N VAL A 882 1.48 31.41 17.54
CA VAL A 882 0.44 30.45 17.16
C VAL A 882 -0.93 31.13 17.08
N THR A 883 -1.18 32.06 17.99
CA THR A 883 -2.42 32.85 18.06
C THR A 883 -2.77 33.62 16.78
N GLN A 884 -1.79 33.96 15.94
CA GLN A 884 -2.02 34.65 14.66
C GLN A 884 -2.82 33.81 13.66
N LEU A 885 -2.77 32.47 13.77
CA LEU A 885 -3.51 31.56 12.90
C LEU A 885 -5.04 31.77 13.00
N ASN A 886 -5.52 32.25 14.14
CA ASN A 886 -6.94 32.57 14.36
C ASN A 886 -7.42 33.75 13.49
N GLU A 887 -6.51 34.62 13.03
CA GLU A 887 -6.84 35.86 12.31
C GLU A 887 -6.95 35.68 10.79
N GLY A 888 -6.91 34.45 10.28
CA GLY A 888 -6.91 34.19 8.83
C GLY A 888 -5.52 34.25 8.19
N PHE A 889 -4.47 34.45 8.99
CA PHE A 889 -3.10 34.65 8.52
C PHE A 889 -2.18 33.52 9.01
N THR A 890 -1.39 32.95 8.10
CA THR A 890 -0.36 31.97 8.45
C THR A 890 1.01 32.68 8.46
N PRO A 891 1.65 32.86 9.64
CA PRO A 891 2.98 33.46 9.70
C PRO A 891 4.02 32.54 9.06
N LYS A 892 5.03 33.10 8.40
CA LYS A 892 6.12 32.31 7.78
C LYS A 892 7.02 31.64 8.82
N THR A 893 7.23 32.29 9.96
CA THR A 893 8.03 31.79 11.08
C THR A 893 7.32 32.02 12.41
N MET A 894 7.67 31.21 13.41
CA MET A 894 7.27 31.37 14.81
C MET A 894 8.51 31.37 15.71
N THR A 895 8.47 32.15 16.78
CA THR A 895 9.58 32.23 17.73
C THR A 895 9.52 31.04 18.68
N VAL A 896 10.61 30.26 18.72
CA VAL A 896 10.79 29.14 19.66
C VAL A 896 11.82 29.54 20.71
N LYS A 897 11.45 29.38 21.98
CA LYS A 897 12.32 29.61 23.15
C LYS A 897 12.52 28.29 23.89
N ALA A 898 13.75 27.82 23.98
CA ALA A 898 14.16 26.67 24.78
C ALA A 898 14.92 27.14 26.04
N VAL A 899 14.51 26.69 27.22
CA VAL A 899 15.13 27.04 28.51
C VAL A 899 15.75 25.80 29.14
N ARG A 900 17.06 25.85 29.38
CA ARG A 900 17.81 24.76 30.03
C ARG A 900 17.53 24.68 31.53
N PRO A 901 17.80 23.53 32.19
CA PRO A 901 17.69 23.42 33.65
C PRO A 901 18.52 24.45 34.43
N ASP A 902 19.62 24.95 33.85
CA ASP A 902 20.46 26.00 34.44
C ASP A 902 19.95 27.44 34.21
N GLY A 903 18.82 27.59 33.52
CA GLY A 903 18.20 28.86 33.16
C GLY A 903 18.72 29.50 31.87
N THR A 904 19.68 28.86 31.17
CA THR A 904 20.18 29.37 29.89
C THR A 904 19.11 29.27 28.80
N GLU A 905 18.90 30.35 28.06
CA GLU A 905 17.90 30.43 27.00
C GLU A 905 18.51 30.29 25.61
N VAL A 906 17.84 29.55 24.73
CA VAL A 906 18.11 29.49 23.29
C VAL A 906 16.85 29.94 22.57
N VAL A 907 16.95 30.96 21.72
CA VAL A 907 15.82 31.52 20.97
C VAL A 907 16.12 31.46 19.48
N PHE A 908 15.18 30.97 18.68
CA PHE A 908 15.30 30.87 17.23
C PHE A 908 13.94 30.99 16.52
N GLU A 909 13.96 31.36 15.24
CA GLU A 909 12.78 31.50 14.39
C GLU A 909 12.54 30.22 13.59
N ALA A 910 11.59 29.39 14.00
CA ALA A 910 11.27 28.17 13.27
C ALA A 910 10.30 28.46 12.11
N VAL A 911 10.51 27.85 10.95
CA VAL A 911 9.62 27.96 9.79
C VAL A 911 8.32 27.20 10.09
N VAL A 912 7.19 27.85 9.83
CA VAL A 912 5.86 27.25 9.99
C VAL A 912 5.56 26.42 8.75
N ARG A 913 5.25 25.14 8.92
CA ARG A 913 4.97 24.22 7.82
C ARG A 913 3.48 23.94 7.66
N ILE A 914 2.66 24.99 7.73
CA ILE A 914 1.26 25.01 7.31
C ILE A 914 1.26 25.73 5.95
N ASP A 915 1.12 24.97 4.88
CA ASP A 915 1.52 25.40 3.54
C ASP A 915 0.31 25.96 2.75
N THR A 916 -0.93 25.60 3.11
CA THR A 916 -2.16 26.06 2.42
C THR A 916 -3.21 26.70 3.35
N PRO A 917 -4.13 27.53 2.81
CA PRO A 917 -5.27 28.05 3.58
C PRO A 917 -6.19 26.95 4.15
N GLY A 918 -6.34 25.83 3.43
CA GLY A 918 -7.11 24.67 3.88
C GLY A 918 -6.47 24.01 5.11
N GLU A 919 -5.16 23.79 5.08
CA GLU A 919 -4.41 23.24 6.21
C GLU A 919 -4.48 24.13 7.45
N ARG A 920 -4.42 25.45 7.28
CA ARG A 920 -4.67 26.40 8.36
C ARG A 920 -6.07 26.17 8.94
N GLY A 921 -7.07 26.01 8.07
CA GLY A 921 -8.44 25.67 8.45
C GLY A 921 -8.53 24.42 9.30
N TYR A 922 -7.80 23.36 8.95
CA TYR A 922 -7.73 22.12 9.73
C TYR A 922 -7.11 22.38 11.11
N TYR A 923 -5.94 23.03 11.16
CA TYR A 923 -5.23 23.28 12.41
C TYR A 923 -6.04 24.11 13.41
N VAL A 924 -6.65 25.23 12.96
CA VAL A 924 -7.45 26.10 13.86
C VAL A 924 -8.75 25.45 14.34
N ASN A 925 -9.16 24.34 13.72
CA ASN A 925 -10.29 23.54 14.16
C ASN A 925 -9.89 22.40 15.10
N GLY A 926 -8.60 22.24 15.40
CA GLY A 926 -8.06 21.12 16.19
C GLY A 926 -7.81 19.85 15.37
N GLY A 927 -7.98 19.91 14.05
CA GLY A 927 -7.79 18.79 13.13
C GLY A 927 -8.76 18.81 11.95
N ILE A 928 -8.48 17.98 10.94
CA ILE A 928 -9.27 17.87 9.72
C ILE A 928 -10.65 17.27 9.99
N MET A 929 -10.73 16.26 10.86
CA MET A 929 -12.01 15.63 11.19
C MET A 929 -12.94 16.61 11.92
N GLN A 930 -12.41 17.40 12.86
CA GLN A 930 -13.15 18.44 13.58
C GLN A 930 -13.62 19.55 12.62
N TYR A 931 -12.77 19.96 11.68
CA TYR A 931 -13.12 20.94 10.64
C TYR A 931 -14.30 20.45 9.79
N VAL A 932 -14.22 19.23 9.27
CA VAL A 932 -15.26 18.65 8.43
C VAL A 932 -16.56 18.48 9.22
N LEU A 933 -16.47 17.98 10.46
CA LEU A 933 -17.64 17.78 11.33
C LEU A 933 -18.40 19.09 11.57
N ARG A 934 -17.70 20.19 11.89
CA ARG A 934 -18.33 21.51 12.07
C ARG A 934 -18.98 22.04 10.79
N ASN A 935 -18.36 21.78 9.63
CA ASN A 935 -18.95 22.18 8.35
C ASN A 935 -20.22 21.39 8.04
N LEU A 936 -20.23 20.07 8.30
CA LEU A 936 -21.41 19.21 8.14
C LEU A 936 -22.55 19.55 9.12
N ALA A 937 -22.22 20.01 10.33
CA ALA A 937 -23.22 20.45 11.30
C ALA A 937 -23.88 21.80 10.92
N ARG A 938 -23.24 22.60 10.05
CA ARG A 938 -23.72 23.91 9.59
C ARG A 938 -24.48 23.86 8.26
N SER A 939 -24.22 22.84 7.43
CA SER A 939 -25.04 22.50 6.26
C SER A 939 -26.30 21.75 6.69
#